data_AF-A0A1G0II66-F1
#
_entry.id   AF-A0A1G0II66-F1
#
_cell.length_a   1.000
_cell.length_b   1.000
_cell.length_c   1.000
_cell.angle_alpha   90.00
_cell.angle_beta   90.00
_cell.angle_gamma   90.00
#
_symmetry.space_group_name_H-M   'P 1'
#
loop_
_entity.id
_entity.type
_entity.pdbx_description
1 polymer ?
#
loop_
_entity_poly.entity_id
_entity_poly.type
_entity_poly.pdbx_seq_one_letter_code
_entity_poly.pdbx_strand_id
1 'polypeptide(L)'
;MKKAILVHTEHDDVVHPVSPELFKTLAGLASDEEIEMHYASDTDYLKKSYRKRLHFINQVFKFICQAVLLPATPDKEMIVTLLADADKKLDRYTNALDEYENIKDFQRILEYYMVNLRFLLMQCSWNGSKVNREQAAKWLAKGDQYVSMLSPRYILATLKMLSYEKNGSTNSVYIVQMEVPLASFNAHQMAELWSVKSKRREDDGVPTWYKGMSPEESVIFQGMLSLFETPEALSAQLFTKPSMLKTIPGLENLSRHVLACVSVDGKKLLYQAPDRFRSSMIASRAIRDMKLDEKDKKDLRSTFTLDNIRRLLEVYIEAKGRDSFKADGNDYVDDILLFQTLVSPVIEPDTSIYDDKMAAIEQIRKQGITVSVFGDELPIPCFNNIIATNHPLNAARKLSATSGVAESGQDSMREAQKLFELARACALKDEILNAAVRELENLLNVPIIEANTQTSQRELHLAALEEIIVGRLKGMSYGSCVSGKDRKALELMYGDAMEIVGFLYDTLPQCGDDAPFSNHLRSVFSTLFLTRHQQLHAGQNAPGSNGIKTPSKYLPKTFRETIKKQSHHPDVLKESHQLACHNELDRMFEKIKQGEGDCVLFEVFKRSFDRLVMKMARDFVEGDESERVARCADALYKLIHHDRMNEQGSGLFDTKTPDKIGKIREFFRQNKVAMSILTPAEKIDAMAWLIFGKEQRLNEDGRRSKWTKEFYELVLDAAKEMKEKGCMTRKVEIRIESFTLELDSQHKFRIM
;
A
#
# COMPACT_ATOMS: atom_id res chain seq x y z
N MET A 1 -5.80 -24.38 3.65
CA MET A 1 -4.64 -23.49 3.81
C MET A 1 -4.01 -23.76 5.16
N LYS A 2 -2.68 -23.92 5.25
CA LYS A 2 -1.98 -23.87 6.53
C LYS A 2 -2.03 -22.43 7.03
N LYS A 3 -2.78 -22.14 8.10
CA LYS A 3 -2.80 -20.79 8.65
C LYS A 3 -1.61 -20.65 9.59
N ALA A 4 -0.46 -20.27 9.06
CA ALA A 4 0.67 -19.92 9.91
C ALA A 4 0.26 -18.71 10.78
N ILE A 5 0.47 -18.79 12.09
CA ILE A 5 0.42 -17.60 12.96
C ILE A 5 1.78 -16.95 12.93
N LEU A 6 1.91 -15.78 12.32
CA LEU A 6 3.12 -14.96 12.40
C LEU A 6 3.13 -14.24 13.75
N VAL A 7 3.98 -14.65 14.71
CA VAL A 7 4.14 -13.96 16.01
C VAL A 7 5.30 -12.97 15.94
N HIS A 8 5.01 -11.68 16.10
CA HIS A 8 6.02 -10.61 16.17
C HIS A 8 6.23 -10.15 17.62
N THR A 9 7.46 -10.25 18.13
CA THR A 9 7.89 -9.72 19.43
C THR A 9 8.88 -8.58 19.21
N GLU A 10 8.68 -7.42 19.85
CA GLU A 10 9.65 -6.33 19.83
C GLU A 10 10.90 -6.63 20.67
N HIS A 11 11.98 -5.96 20.29
CA HIS A 11 13.27 -5.95 20.95
C HIS A 11 13.26 -4.89 22.07
N ASP A 12 12.90 -5.29 23.28
CA ASP A 12 13.74 -4.85 24.40
C ASP A 12 15.05 -5.66 24.29
N ASP A 13 16.18 -5.20 24.86
CA ASP A 13 17.49 -5.89 24.70
C ASP A 13 17.50 -7.38 25.12
N VAL A 14 16.40 -7.86 25.69
CA VAL A 14 16.16 -9.24 26.12
C VAL A 14 15.01 -9.85 25.32
N VAL A 15 15.34 -10.74 24.38
CA VAL A 15 14.33 -11.60 23.75
C VAL A 15 13.84 -12.60 24.80
N HIS A 16 12.61 -12.41 25.30
CA HIS A 16 11.98 -13.41 26.14
C HIS A 16 11.50 -14.57 25.25
N PRO A 17 12.06 -15.79 25.40
CA PRO A 17 11.54 -16.94 24.68
C PRO A 17 10.06 -17.14 25.07
N VAL A 18 9.21 -17.35 24.06
CA VAL A 18 7.79 -17.66 24.30
C VAL A 18 7.73 -19.03 24.96
N SER A 19 7.13 -19.10 26.15
CA SER A 19 6.97 -20.36 26.86
C SER A 19 6.03 -21.30 26.10
N PRO A 20 6.19 -22.63 26.22
CA PRO A 20 5.24 -23.59 25.63
C PRO A 20 3.79 -23.33 26.06
N GLU A 21 3.58 -22.86 27.28
CA GLU A 21 2.27 -22.49 27.80
C GLU A 21 1.68 -21.27 27.10
N LEU A 22 2.49 -20.23 26.88
CA LEU A 22 2.04 -19.06 26.13
C LEU A 22 1.70 -19.45 24.69
N PHE A 23 2.52 -20.29 24.06
CA PHE A 23 2.24 -20.82 22.73
C PHE A 23 0.91 -21.59 22.68
N LYS A 24 0.63 -22.45 23.66
CA LYS A 24 -0.65 -23.17 23.77
C LYS A 24 -1.83 -22.22 23.91
N THR A 25 -1.69 -21.16 24.72
CA THR A 25 -2.73 -20.13 24.87
C THR A 25 -2.97 -19.39 23.55
N LEU A 26 -1.90 -19.02 22.82
CA LEU A 26 -1.99 -18.38 21.51
C LEU A 26 -2.66 -19.30 20.46
N ALA A 27 -2.33 -20.60 20.47
CA ALA A 27 -2.96 -21.59 19.61
C ALA A 27 -4.47 -21.70 19.88
N GLY A 28 -4.88 -21.68 21.15
CA GLY A 28 -6.29 -21.68 21.54
C GLY A 28 -7.05 -20.44 21.02
N LEU A 29 -6.42 -19.26 21.06
CA LEU A 29 -7.00 -18.03 20.49
C LEU A 29 -7.16 -18.09 18.96
N ALA A 30 -6.29 -18.86 18.30
CA ALA A 30 -6.28 -19.01 16.84
C ALA A 30 -6.99 -20.27 16.33
N SER A 31 -7.67 -21.03 17.21
CA SER A 31 -8.38 -22.26 16.87
C SER A 31 -7.49 -23.39 16.34
N ASP A 32 -6.39 -23.69 17.04
CA ASP A 32 -5.50 -24.85 16.83
C ASP A 32 -4.74 -24.90 15.49
N GLU A 33 -4.37 -23.73 14.95
CA GLU A 33 -3.58 -23.61 13.73
C GLU A 33 -2.05 -23.72 13.98
N GLU A 34 -1.28 -24.05 12.92
CA GLU A 34 0.19 -24.12 12.97
C GLU A 34 0.79 -22.72 13.21
N ILE A 35 1.67 -22.55 14.19
CA ILE A 35 2.24 -21.22 14.53
C ILE A 35 3.66 -21.12 14.01
N GLU A 36 3.99 -20.05 13.28
CA GLU A 36 5.35 -19.71 12.84
C GLU A 36 5.82 -18.44 13.54
N MET A 37 6.81 -18.57 14.43
CA MET A 37 7.30 -17.42 15.18
C MET A 37 8.36 -16.66 14.40
N HIS A 38 8.23 -15.33 14.30
CA HIS A 38 9.24 -14.47 13.69
C HIS A 38 9.63 -13.33 14.62
N TYR A 39 10.89 -13.34 15.04
CA TYR A 39 11.47 -12.25 15.80
C TYR A 39 11.80 -11.09 14.86
N ALA A 40 11.30 -9.91 15.19
CA ALA A 40 11.53 -8.72 14.38
C ALA A 40 12.43 -7.74 15.12
N SER A 41 13.54 -7.40 14.49
CA SER A 41 14.37 -6.27 14.89
C SER A 41 13.86 -4.99 14.25
N ASP A 42 13.80 -3.92 15.03
CA ASP A 42 13.42 -2.60 14.54
C ASP A 42 14.43 -2.01 13.56
N THR A 43 15.71 -2.35 13.74
CA THR A 43 16.84 -1.77 12.98
C THR A 43 16.81 -2.07 11.49
N ASP A 44 16.14 -3.13 11.04
CA ASP A 44 16.11 -3.54 9.62
C ASP A 44 14.70 -3.57 9.03
N TYR A 45 13.69 -3.09 9.77
CA TYR A 45 12.29 -3.19 9.34
C TYR A 45 12.00 -2.50 8.01
N LEU A 46 12.54 -1.29 7.83
CA LEU A 46 12.37 -0.55 6.57
C LEU A 46 12.97 -1.34 5.41
N LYS A 47 14.23 -1.75 5.55
CA LYS A 47 14.94 -2.50 4.50
C LYS A 47 14.23 -3.82 4.16
N LYS A 48 13.77 -4.57 5.17
CA LYS A 48 12.94 -5.79 4.99
C LYS A 48 11.65 -5.49 4.22
N SER A 49 10.98 -4.38 4.53
CA SER A 49 9.75 -3.97 3.83
C SER A 49 10.02 -3.65 2.35
N TYR A 50 11.09 -2.92 2.05
CA TYR A 50 11.50 -2.62 0.67
C TYR A 50 11.94 -3.88 -0.09
N ARG A 51 12.75 -4.75 0.53
CA ARG A 51 13.17 -6.03 -0.05
C ARG A 51 11.95 -6.90 -0.39
N LYS A 52 10.99 -7.00 0.53
CA LYS A 52 9.72 -7.70 0.31
C LYS A 52 8.93 -7.08 -0.85
N ARG A 53 8.88 -5.76 -0.96
CA ARG A 53 8.19 -5.07 -2.06
C ARG A 53 8.86 -5.35 -3.41
N LEU A 54 10.19 -5.29 -3.49
CA LEU A 54 10.95 -5.62 -4.71
C LEU A 54 10.65 -7.05 -5.18
N HIS A 55 10.75 -8.02 -4.28
CA HIS A 55 10.48 -9.44 -4.59
C HIS A 55 9.03 -9.64 -5.05
N PHE A 56 8.08 -9.01 -4.36
CA PHE A 56 6.68 -9.15 -4.71
C PHE A 56 6.36 -8.56 -6.09
N ILE A 57 6.88 -7.38 -6.41
CA ILE A 57 6.68 -6.78 -7.75
C ILE A 57 7.37 -7.64 -8.83
N ASN A 58 8.49 -8.30 -8.53
CA ASN A 58 9.08 -9.28 -9.45
C ASN A 58 8.13 -10.46 -9.70
N GLN A 59 7.50 -11.00 -8.65
CA GLN A 59 6.49 -12.05 -8.79
C GLN A 59 5.31 -11.60 -9.65
N VAL A 60 4.87 -10.35 -9.49
CA VAL A 60 3.84 -9.73 -10.35
C VAL A 60 4.27 -9.71 -11.81
N PHE A 61 5.50 -9.28 -12.09
CA PHE A 61 6.06 -9.30 -13.43
C PHE A 61 6.09 -10.73 -14.02
N LYS A 62 6.57 -11.71 -13.24
CA LYS A 62 6.59 -13.12 -13.64
C LYS A 62 5.20 -13.65 -13.98
N PHE A 63 4.22 -13.35 -13.11
CA PHE A 63 2.83 -13.70 -13.34
C PHE A 63 2.29 -13.11 -14.65
N ILE A 64 2.52 -11.82 -14.94
CA ILE A 64 2.10 -11.19 -16.20
C ILE A 64 2.74 -11.90 -17.41
N CYS A 65 4.05 -12.15 -17.34
CA CYS A 65 4.77 -12.85 -18.39
C CYS A 65 4.20 -14.26 -18.66
N GLN A 66 3.89 -15.01 -17.61
CA GLN A 66 3.45 -16.41 -17.70
C GLN A 66 1.96 -16.57 -18.01
N ALA A 67 1.11 -15.78 -17.35
CA ALA A 67 -0.34 -15.94 -17.39
C ALA A 67 -1.02 -15.08 -18.47
N VAL A 68 -0.37 -14.00 -18.92
CA VAL A 68 -0.93 -13.07 -19.92
C VAL A 68 -0.16 -13.10 -21.22
N LEU A 69 1.17 -12.93 -21.17
CA LEU A 69 1.97 -12.78 -22.38
C LEU A 69 2.27 -14.09 -23.08
N LEU A 70 2.71 -15.12 -22.34
CA LEU A 70 3.09 -16.42 -22.91
C LEU A 70 1.96 -17.09 -23.72
N PRO A 71 0.68 -17.04 -23.32
CA PRO A 71 -0.41 -17.56 -24.14
C PRO A 71 -0.71 -16.73 -25.40
N ALA A 72 -0.32 -15.46 -25.42
CA ALA A 72 -0.67 -14.50 -26.47
C ALA A 72 0.45 -14.24 -27.48
N THR A 73 1.70 -14.64 -27.19
CA THR A 73 2.87 -14.41 -28.05
C THR A 73 3.43 -15.72 -28.61
N PRO A 74 3.83 -15.77 -29.89
CA PRO A 74 4.55 -16.92 -30.44
C PRO A 74 6.00 -17.00 -29.93
N ASP A 75 6.58 -15.89 -29.47
CA ASP A 75 7.98 -15.80 -29.05
C ASP A 75 8.17 -16.18 -27.57
N LYS A 76 8.22 -17.49 -27.31
CA LYS A 76 8.42 -18.03 -25.95
C LYS A 76 9.83 -17.78 -25.42
N GLU A 77 10.84 -17.73 -26.30
CA GLU A 77 12.24 -17.56 -25.93
C GLU A 77 12.52 -16.14 -25.41
N MET A 78 11.90 -15.13 -26.03
CA MET A 78 11.91 -13.76 -25.51
C MET A 78 11.35 -13.70 -24.08
N ILE A 79 10.23 -14.36 -23.79
CA ILE A 79 9.65 -14.36 -22.44
C ILE A 79 10.60 -14.99 -21.42
N VAL A 80 11.25 -16.11 -21.75
CA VAL A 80 12.27 -16.74 -20.90
C VAL A 80 13.43 -15.78 -20.63
N THR A 81 13.91 -15.08 -21.65
CA THR A 81 14.98 -14.08 -21.53
C THR A 81 14.57 -12.93 -20.60
N LEU A 82 13.36 -12.40 -20.76
CA LEU A 82 12.84 -11.32 -19.92
C LEU A 82 12.71 -11.72 -18.44
N LEU A 83 12.32 -12.97 -18.17
CA LEU A 83 12.22 -13.49 -16.81
C LEU A 83 13.62 -13.56 -16.15
N ALA A 84 14.62 -14.06 -16.87
CA ALA A 84 16.00 -14.12 -16.39
C ALA A 84 16.58 -12.72 -16.13
N ASP A 85 16.30 -11.76 -17.02
CA ASP A 85 16.74 -10.37 -16.86
C ASP A 85 16.09 -9.69 -15.64
N ALA A 86 14.81 -9.96 -15.39
CA ALA A 86 14.10 -9.43 -14.22
C ALA A 86 14.68 -9.96 -12.91
N ASP A 87 15.06 -11.24 -12.85
CA ASP A 87 15.71 -11.85 -11.68
C ASP A 87 17.11 -11.29 -11.43
N LYS A 88 17.93 -11.18 -12.48
CA LYS A 88 19.27 -10.55 -12.38
C LYS A 88 19.18 -9.11 -11.87
N LYS A 89 18.16 -8.36 -12.32
CA LYS A 89 17.91 -7.01 -11.82
C LYS A 89 17.43 -7.03 -10.37
N LEU A 90 16.54 -7.94 -9.98
CA LEU A 90 16.07 -8.07 -8.60
C LEU A 90 17.25 -8.27 -7.63
N ASP A 91 18.16 -9.19 -7.93
CA ASP A 91 19.34 -9.46 -7.08
C ASP A 91 20.18 -8.20 -6.86
N ARG A 92 20.45 -7.49 -7.95
CA ARG A 92 21.18 -6.22 -7.92
C ARG A 92 20.51 -5.17 -7.05
N TYR A 93 19.19 -4.92 -7.23
CA TYR A 93 18.48 -3.92 -6.46
C TYR A 93 18.30 -4.33 -4.99
N THR A 94 18.21 -5.63 -4.72
CA THR A 94 18.17 -6.17 -3.36
C THR A 94 19.50 -5.96 -2.64
N ASN A 95 20.62 -6.27 -3.29
CA ASN A 95 21.96 -6.01 -2.75
C ASN A 95 22.21 -4.52 -2.54
N ALA A 96 21.69 -3.68 -3.45
CA ALA A 96 21.78 -2.24 -3.30
C ALA A 96 21.14 -1.75 -2.00
N LEU A 97 20.05 -2.36 -1.51
CA LEU A 97 19.43 -1.96 -0.24
C LEU A 97 20.37 -2.11 0.97
N ASP A 98 21.35 -3.00 0.93
CA ASP A 98 22.30 -3.19 2.03
C ASP A 98 23.36 -2.09 2.09
N GLU A 99 23.55 -1.33 1.01
CA GLU A 99 24.52 -0.22 0.94
C GLU A 99 23.97 1.11 1.48
N TYR A 100 22.69 1.18 1.86
CA TYR A 100 22.03 2.41 2.33
C TYR A 100 21.29 2.20 3.64
N GLU A 101 21.08 3.30 4.36
CA GLU A 101 20.42 3.31 5.67
C GLU A 101 19.14 4.14 5.69
N ASN A 102 18.93 5.04 4.71
CA ASN A 102 17.82 5.97 4.74
C ASN A 102 16.69 5.60 3.77
N ILE A 103 15.46 5.92 4.18
CA ILE A 103 14.24 5.61 3.43
C ILE A 103 14.18 6.28 2.04
N LYS A 104 14.81 7.44 1.84
CA LYS A 104 14.77 8.12 0.54
C LYS A 104 15.53 7.33 -0.53
N ASP A 105 16.66 6.74 -0.17
CA ASP A 105 17.44 5.93 -1.09
C ASP A 105 16.76 4.57 -1.35
N PHE A 106 16.16 3.95 -0.33
CA PHE A 106 15.32 2.76 -0.54
C PHE A 106 14.14 3.03 -1.49
N GLN A 107 13.49 4.19 -1.34
CA GLN A 107 12.41 4.62 -2.23
C GLN A 107 12.87 4.72 -3.68
N ARG A 108 14.03 5.36 -3.91
CA ARG A 108 14.61 5.49 -5.25
C ARG A 108 14.93 4.12 -5.85
N ILE A 109 15.53 3.22 -5.08
CA ILE A 109 15.83 1.84 -5.50
C ILE A 109 14.56 1.13 -5.99
N LEU A 110 13.47 1.22 -5.22
CA LEU A 110 12.18 0.63 -5.58
C LEU A 110 11.61 1.24 -6.87
N GLU A 111 11.59 2.58 -6.98
CA GLU A 111 11.10 3.28 -8.17
C GLU A 111 11.91 2.90 -9.42
N TYR A 112 13.23 2.80 -9.30
CA TYR A 112 14.11 2.38 -10.40
C TYR A 112 13.81 0.95 -10.85
N TYR A 113 13.63 0.03 -9.92
CA TYR A 113 13.30 -1.35 -10.26
C TYR A 113 11.97 -1.44 -11.00
N MET A 114 10.93 -0.74 -10.53
CA MET A 114 9.63 -0.69 -11.20
C MET A 114 9.71 -0.13 -12.62
N VAL A 115 10.52 0.91 -12.83
CA VAL A 115 10.75 1.47 -14.17
C VAL A 115 11.40 0.45 -15.09
N ASN A 116 12.40 -0.31 -14.62
CA ASN A 116 13.04 -1.37 -15.39
C ASN A 116 12.04 -2.47 -15.78
N LEU A 117 11.22 -2.96 -14.85
CA LEU A 117 10.21 -3.98 -15.15
C LEU A 117 9.19 -3.49 -16.19
N ARG A 118 8.78 -2.22 -16.10
CA ARG A 118 7.91 -1.59 -17.12
C ARG A 118 8.58 -1.58 -18.49
N PHE A 119 9.88 -1.27 -18.58
CA PHE A 119 10.62 -1.31 -19.84
C PHE A 119 10.73 -2.71 -20.41
N LEU A 120 10.97 -3.72 -19.58
CA LEU A 120 10.98 -5.12 -20.00
C LEU A 120 9.62 -5.54 -20.61
N LEU A 121 8.50 -5.16 -19.98
CA LEU A 121 7.17 -5.43 -20.55
C LEU A 121 6.94 -4.75 -21.90
N MET A 122 7.50 -3.54 -22.12
CA MET A 122 7.36 -2.82 -23.38
C MET A 122 8.11 -3.47 -24.56
N GLN A 123 9.01 -4.44 -24.30
CA GLN A 123 9.65 -5.23 -25.34
C GLN A 123 8.70 -6.29 -25.91
N CYS A 124 7.62 -6.61 -25.19
CA CYS A 124 6.65 -7.62 -25.60
C CYS A 124 5.63 -7.08 -26.60
N SER A 125 5.03 -8.01 -27.34
CA SER A 125 3.83 -7.77 -28.13
C SER A 125 2.65 -8.53 -27.55
N TRP A 126 1.46 -7.95 -27.63
CA TRP A 126 0.21 -8.54 -27.20
C TRP A 126 -0.86 -8.25 -28.26
N ASN A 127 -1.55 -9.30 -28.73
CA ASN A 127 -2.51 -9.22 -29.84
C ASN A 127 -1.95 -8.50 -31.08
N GLY A 128 -0.70 -8.80 -31.44
CA GLY A 128 -0.02 -8.22 -32.62
C GLY A 128 0.45 -6.77 -32.45
N SER A 129 0.24 -6.13 -31.28
CA SER A 129 0.67 -4.76 -30.99
C SER A 129 1.73 -4.72 -29.89
N LYS A 130 2.70 -3.83 -29.99
CA LYS A 130 3.67 -3.62 -28.90
C LYS A 130 2.97 -3.09 -27.64
N VAL A 131 3.37 -3.62 -26.49
CA VAL A 131 2.89 -3.13 -25.19
C VAL A 131 3.43 -1.71 -24.98
N ASN A 132 2.54 -0.73 -24.86
CA ASN A 132 2.95 0.65 -24.62
C ASN A 132 3.25 0.93 -23.14
N ARG A 133 3.83 2.11 -22.86
CA ARG A 133 4.23 2.53 -21.50
C ARG A 133 3.09 2.57 -20.50
N GLU A 134 1.90 3.03 -20.91
CA GLU A 134 0.73 3.13 -20.02
C GLU A 134 0.15 1.75 -19.73
N GLN A 135 0.02 0.92 -20.77
CA GLN A 135 -0.41 -0.46 -20.71
C GLN A 135 0.45 -1.28 -19.73
N ALA A 136 1.78 -1.21 -19.86
CA ALA A 136 2.71 -1.90 -18.98
C ALA A 136 2.58 -1.45 -17.50
N ALA A 137 2.36 -0.15 -17.26
CA ALA A 137 2.15 0.37 -15.92
C ALA A 137 0.84 -0.15 -15.30
N LYS A 138 -0.27 -0.10 -16.06
CA LYS A 138 -1.57 -0.64 -15.63
C LYS A 138 -1.50 -2.14 -15.37
N TRP A 139 -0.80 -2.90 -16.20
CA TRP A 139 -0.60 -4.34 -15.97
C TRP A 139 0.16 -4.63 -14.70
N LEU A 140 1.25 -3.91 -14.40
CA LEU A 140 1.96 -4.06 -13.13
C LEU A 140 1.06 -3.70 -11.94
N ALA A 141 0.29 -2.61 -12.03
CA ALA A 141 -0.59 -2.18 -10.95
C ALA A 141 -1.78 -3.12 -10.71
N LYS A 142 -2.40 -3.66 -11.76
CA LYS A 142 -3.48 -4.65 -11.66
C LYS A 142 -2.93 -6.02 -11.28
N GLY A 143 -1.82 -6.43 -11.88
CA GLY A 143 -1.11 -7.66 -11.50
C GLY A 143 -0.75 -7.68 -10.02
N ASP A 144 -0.33 -6.55 -9.44
CA ASP A 144 -0.08 -6.41 -8.00
C ASP A 144 -1.29 -6.79 -7.15
N GLN A 145 -2.49 -6.37 -7.59
CA GLN A 145 -3.75 -6.68 -6.91
C GLN A 145 -4.13 -8.15 -7.05
N TYR A 146 -4.08 -8.72 -8.26
CA TYR A 146 -4.47 -10.11 -8.49
C TYR A 146 -3.47 -11.12 -7.92
N VAL A 147 -2.17 -10.87 -8.01
CA VAL A 147 -1.16 -11.70 -7.35
C VAL A 147 -1.24 -11.58 -5.82
N SER A 148 -1.63 -10.42 -5.28
CA SER A 148 -1.89 -10.28 -3.84
C SER A 148 -3.10 -11.09 -3.41
N MET A 149 -4.11 -11.23 -4.27
CA MET A 149 -5.27 -12.10 -4.01
C MET A 149 -4.90 -13.60 -4.03
N LEU A 150 -3.93 -13.99 -4.86
CA LEU A 150 -3.37 -15.35 -4.88
C LEU A 150 -2.42 -15.64 -3.71
N SER A 151 -1.93 -14.61 -3.05
CA SER A 151 -0.98 -14.76 -1.95
C SER A 151 -1.70 -15.23 -0.69
N PRO A 152 -1.17 -16.20 0.05
CA PRO A 152 -1.77 -16.63 1.31
C PRO A 152 -1.79 -15.45 2.29
N ARG A 153 -2.91 -15.30 2.99
CA ARG A 153 -2.99 -14.44 4.17
C ARG A 153 -2.91 -15.26 5.43
N TYR A 154 -1.90 -14.93 6.22
CA TYR A 154 -1.62 -15.57 7.48
C TYR A 154 -2.46 -14.95 8.60
N ILE A 155 -2.77 -15.75 9.62
CA ILE A 155 -3.18 -15.18 10.89
C ILE A 155 -1.98 -14.38 11.40
N LEU A 156 -2.19 -13.10 11.65
CA LEU A 156 -1.13 -12.25 12.17
C LEU A 156 -1.35 -12.09 13.66
N ALA A 157 -0.36 -12.45 14.49
CA ALA A 157 -0.39 -12.18 15.92
C ALA A 157 0.83 -11.34 16.32
N THR A 158 0.64 -10.38 17.22
CA THR A 158 1.77 -9.66 17.82
C THR A 158 1.67 -9.75 19.31
N LEU A 159 2.81 -10.01 19.95
CA LEU A 159 2.93 -10.20 21.37
C LEU A 159 3.82 -9.09 21.93
N LYS A 160 3.31 -8.32 22.89
CA LYS A 160 4.07 -7.29 23.59
C LYS A 160 3.89 -7.44 25.10
N MET A 161 4.98 -7.57 25.83
CA MET A 161 4.93 -7.47 27.29
C MET A 161 4.73 -6.01 27.68
N LEU A 162 3.77 -5.76 28.57
CA LEU A 162 3.48 -4.46 29.12
C LEU A 162 3.64 -4.51 30.63
N SER A 163 4.49 -3.64 31.17
CA SER A 163 4.62 -3.43 32.61
C SER A 163 3.75 -2.25 33.05
N TYR A 164 3.11 -2.39 34.21
CA TYR A 164 2.21 -1.38 34.76
C TYR A 164 2.27 -1.37 36.29
N GLU A 165 1.99 -0.21 36.89
CA GLU A 165 1.91 -0.07 38.33
C GLU A 165 0.45 -0.12 38.80
N LYS A 166 0.17 -0.98 39.79
CA LYS A 166 -1.15 -1.05 40.45
C LYS A 166 -0.92 -1.31 41.94
N ASN A 167 -1.53 -0.48 42.79
CA ASN A 167 -1.42 -0.59 44.26
C ASN A 167 0.04 -0.60 44.77
N GLY A 168 0.92 0.20 44.15
CA GLY A 168 2.33 0.31 44.54
C GLY A 168 3.21 -0.88 44.14
N SER A 169 2.68 -1.86 43.38
CA SER A 169 3.44 -2.98 42.84
C SER A 169 3.56 -2.87 41.32
N THR A 170 4.75 -3.16 40.79
CA THR A 170 4.96 -3.33 39.35
C THR A 170 4.49 -4.73 38.94
N ASN A 171 3.53 -4.77 38.02
CA ASN A 171 3.00 -5.98 37.43
C ASN A 171 3.33 -5.99 35.94
N SER A 172 3.26 -7.17 35.31
CA SER A 172 3.45 -7.31 33.87
C SER A 172 2.40 -8.22 33.28
N VAL A 173 2.09 -8.01 32.01
CA VAL A 173 1.14 -8.82 31.24
C VAL A 173 1.60 -8.90 29.79
N TYR A 174 1.28 -9.99 29.10
CA TYR A 174 1.42 -10.07 27.66
C TYR A 174 0.15 -9.54 26.99
N ILE A 175 0.30 -8.54 26.14
CA ILE A 175 -0.74 -8.07 25.22
C ILE A 175 -0.61 -8.84 23.90
N VAL A 176 -1.72 -9.40 23.45
CA VAL A 176 -1.85 -10.14 22.20
C VAL A 176 -2.84 -9.39 21.31
N GLN A 177 -2.38 -8.92 20.16
CA GLN A 177 -3.26 -8.48 19.07
C GLN A 177 -3.22 -9.55 17.98
N MET A 178 -4.36 -9.95 17.45
CA MET A 178 -4.46 -10.95 16.40
C MET A 178 -5.43 -10.51 15.30
N GLU A 179 -5.05 -10.72 14.05
CA GLU A 179 -5.91 -10.54 12.87
C GLU A 179 -6.09 -11.89 12.20
N VAL A 180 -7.32 -12.38 12.24
CA VAL A 180 -7.72 -13.65 11.62
C VAL A 180 -8.38 -13.31 10.27
N PRO A 181 -7.74 -13.60 9.13
CA PRO A 181 -8.36 -13.38 7.83
C PRO A 181 -9.59 -14.26 7.67
N LEU A 182 -10.63 -13.73 7.03
CA LEU A 182 -11.90 -14.44 6.81
C LEU A 182 -12.21 -14.54 5.31
N ALA A 183 -13.03 -15.52 4.93
CA ALA A 183 -13.40 -15.72 3.53
C ALA A 183 -14.13 -14.49 2.98
N SER A 184 -13.57 -13.89 1.92
CA SER A 184 -14.06 -12.66 1.30
C SER A 184 -15.28 -12.87 0.40
N PHE A 185 -15.49 -14.08 -0.09
CA PHE A 185 -16.54 -14.43 -1.05
C PHE A 185 -17.53 -15.40 -0.43
N ASN A 186 -18.80 -15.25 -0.77
CA ASN A 186 -19.80 -16.31 -0.52
C ASN A 186 -19.84 -17.31 -1.69
N ALA A 187 -20.60 -18.39 -1.54
CA ALA A 187 -20.69 -19.46 -2.54
C ALA A 187 -21.19 -18.95 -3.91
N HIS A 188 -22.17 -18.04 -3.92
CA HIS A 188 -22.70 -17.44 -5.14
C HIS A 188 -21.62 -16.64 -5.90
N GLN A 189 -20.90 -15.77 -5.19
CA GLN A 189 -19.82 -14.97 -5.78
C GLN A 189 -18.70 -15.85 -6.32
N MET A 190 -18.35 -16.95 -5.63
CA MET A 190 -17.36 -17.92 -6.13
C MET A 190 -17.82 -18.61 -7.42
N ALA A 191 -19.10 -18.97 -7.50
CA ALA A 191 -19.68 -19.53 -8.72
C ALA A 191 -19.66 -18.52 -9.88
N GLU A 192 -19.98 -17.25 -9.61
CA GLU A 192 -19.87 -16.18 -10.62
C GLU A 192 -18.44 -16.00 -11.13
N LEU A 193 -17.44 -15.93 -10.24
CA LEU A 193 -16.03 -15.81 -10.62
C LEU A 193 -15.59 -16.97 -11.52
N TRP A 194 -15.99 -18.19 -11.17
CA TRP A 194 -15.69 -19.37 -11.98
C TRP A 194 -16.37 -19.32 -13.35
N SER A 195 -17.62 -18.86 -13.42
CA SER A 195 -18.39 -18.80 -14.66
C SER A 195 -17.76 -17.95 -15.77
N VAL A 196 -16.88 -17.00 -15.38
CA VAL A 196 -16.18 -16.11 -16.30
C VAL A 196 -14.97 -16.79 -16.96
N LYS A 197 -14.43 -17.86 -16.38
CA LYS A 197 -13.18 -18.50 -16.83
C LYS A 197 -13.19 -18.90 -18.31
N SER A 198 -14.31 -19.41 -18.82
CA SER A 198 -14.46 -19.88 -20.21
C SER A 198 -15.16 -18.90 -21.14
N LYS A 199 -15.54 -17.71 -20.65
CA LYS A 199 -16.33 -16.73 -21.40
C LYS A 199 -15.50 -15.51 -21.75
N ARG A 200 -15.74 -14.94 -22.93
CA ARG A 200 -15.26 -13.62 -23.30
C ARG A 200 -16.14 -12.56 -22.65
N ARG A 201 -15.60 -11.36 -22.48
CA ARG A 201 -16.31 -10.24 -21.85
C ARG A 201 -17.56 -9.83 -22.65
N GLU A 202 -17.52 -10.04 -23.97
CA GLU A 202 -18.61 -9.74 -24.89
C GLU A 202 -19.68 -10.83 -24.96
N ASP A 203 -19.47 -12.00 -24.31
CA ASP A 203 -20.39 -13.12 -24.37
C ASP A 203 -21.67 -12.84 -23.55
N ASP A 204 -22.79 -13.40 -24.00
CA ASP A 204 -24.04 -13.34 -23.25
C ASP A 204 -23.96 -14.11 -21.92
N GLY A 205 -24.62 -13.57 -20.90
CA GLY A 205 -24.67 -14.20 -19.58
C GLY A 205 -23.34 -14.17 -18.80
N VAL A 206 -22.41 -13.27 -19.12
CA VAL A 206 -21.34 -12.89 -18.17
C VAL A 206 -21.84 -11.84 -17.16
N PRO A 207 -21.32 -11.81 -15.92
CA PRO A 207 -21.72 -10.83 -14.92
C PRO A 207 -21.46 -9.39 -15.35
N THR A 208 -22.32 -8.45 -14.95
CA THR A 208 -22.22 -7.03 -15.30
C THR A 208 -20.90 -6.40 -14.87
N TRP A 209 -20.38 -6.75 -13.69
CA TRP A 209 -19.07 -6.25 -13.23
C TRP A 209 -17.93 -6.65 -14.18
N TYR A 210 -18.00 -7.83 -14.78
CA TYR A 210 -16.98 -8.30 -15.71
C TYR A 210 -17.04 -7.52 -17.03
N LYS A 211 -18.25 -7.22 -17.51
CA LYS A 211 -18.46 -6.33 -18.68
C LYS A 211 -17.87 -4.94 -18.46
N GLY A 212 -18.00 -4.43 -17.23
CA GLY A 212 -17.52 -3.10 -16.85
C GLY A 212 -16.00 -2.98 -16.69
N MET A 213 -15.27 -4.10 -16.62
CA MET A 213 -13.81 -4.10 -16.47
C MET A 213 -13.10 -3.46 -17.66
N SER A 214 -11.96 -2.82 -17.37
CA SER A 214 -11.07 -2.35 -18.43
C SER A 214 -10.44 -3.55 -19.15
N PRO A 215 -10.08 -3.42 -20.45
CA PRO A 215 -9.42 -4.50 -21.19
C PRO A 215 -8.13 -4.98 -20.52
N GLU A 216 -7.38 -4.07 -19.91
CA GLU A 216 -6.14 -4.40 -19.21
C GLU A 216 -6.39 -5.28 -17.97
N GLU A 217 -7.45 -4.98 -17.24
CA GLU A 217 -7.84 -5.71 -16.05
C GLU A 217 -8.48 -7.06 -16.36
N SER A 218 -9.37 -7.13 -17.36
CA SER A 218 -10.04 -8.38 -17.72
C SER A 218 -9.06 -9.46 -18.16
N VAL A 219 -7.98 -9.07 -18.85
CA VAL A 219 -6.91 -9.97 -19.30
C VAL A 219 -6.10 -10.51 -18.13
N ILE A 220 -5.75 -9.64 -17.18
CA ILE A 220 -5.04 -10.03 -15.95
C ILE A 220 -5.92 -10.98 -15.12
N PHE A 221 -7.21 -10.67 -15.00
CA PHE A 221 -8.18 -11.52 -14.30
C PHE A 221 -8.33 -12.89 -14.97
N GLN A 222 -8.47 -12.95 -16.29
CA GLN A 222 -8.53 -14.23 -17.04
C GLN A 222 -7.22 -15.03 -16.90
N GLY A 223 -6.07 -14.36 -16.96
CA GLY A 223 -4.77 -15.00 -16.72
C GLY A 223 -4.68 -15.60 -15.31
N MET A 224 -5.27 -14.94 -14.31
CA MET A 224 -5.34 -15.48 -12.95
C MET A 224 -6.30 -16.67 -12.84
N LEU A 225 -7.48 -16.60 -13.47
CA LEU A 225 -8.42 -17.73 -13.49
C LEU A 225 -7.89 -18.96 -14.23
N SER A 226 -7.00 -18.79 -15.21
CA SER A 226 -6.41 -19.89 -15.97
C SER A 226 -5.44 -20.75 -15.14
N LEU A 227 -4.98 -20.24 -13.99
CA LEU A 227 -4.14 -20.99 -13.06
C LEU A 227 -4.89 -22.09 -12.30
N PHE A 228 -6.22 -22.08 -12.34
CA PHE A 228 -7.05 -23.00 -11.58
C PHE A 228 -7.70 -24.03 -12.50
N GLU A 229 -7.57 -25.31 -12.19
CA GLU A 229 -8.18 -26.38 -12.99
C GLU A 229 -9.65 -26.63 -12.59
N THR A 230 -9.99 -26.45 -11.31
CA THR A 230 -11.33 -26.72 -10.76
C THR A 230 -11.88 -25.56 -9.90
N PRO A 231 -13.21 -25.48 -9.69
CA PRO A 231 -13.83 -24.52 -8.77
C PRO A 231 -13.33 -24.65 -7.32
N GLU A 232 -13.00 -25.86 -6.88
CA GLU A 232 -12.52 -26.14 -5.52
C GLU A 232 -11.11 -25.58 -5.34
N ALA A 233 -10.24 -25.73 -6.36
CA ALA A 233 -8.91 -25.13 -6.35
C ALA A 233 -8.98 -23.60 -6.31
N LEU A 234 -9.91 -23.01 -7.08
CA LEU A 234 -10.19 -21.57 -7.03
C LEU A 234 -10.63 -21.14 -5.62
N SER A 235 -11.61 -21.84 -5.05
CA SER A 235 -12.16 -21.54 -3.72
C SER A 235 -11.14 -21.70 -2.59
N ALA A 236 -10.28 -22.71 -2.68
CA ALA A 236 -9.23 -22.96 -1.70
C ALA A 236 -8.15 -21.87 -1.69
N GLN A 237 -7.86 -21.27 -2.85
CA GLN A 237 -6.83 -20.24 -2.99
C GLN A 237 -7.39 -18.83 -2.81
N LEU A 238 -8.57 -18.53 -3.36
CA LEU A 238 -9.23 -17.22 -3.30
C LEU A 238 -10.01 -17.02 -1.99
N PHE A 239 -9.34 -17.27 -0.87
CA PHE A 239 -9.96 -17.07 0.43
C PHE A 239 -10.05 -15.58 0.79
N THR A 240 -9.04 -14.79 0.44
CA THR A 240 -9.01 -13.36 0.79
C THR A 240 -8.86 -12.45 -0.40
N LYS A 241 -9.34 -11.23 -0.27
CA LYS A 241 -9.30 -10.21 -1.30
C LYS A 241 -8.55 -8.95 -0.84
N PRO A 242 -7.57 -8.42 -1.61
CA PRO A 242 -6.80 -7.24 -1.21
C PRO A 242 -7.61 -5.95 -1.28
N SER A 243 -7.38 -5.03 -0.34
CA SER A 243 -8.10 -3.75 -0.19
C SER A 243 -8.18 -2.86 -1.44
N MET A 244 -7.30 -3.07 -2.41
CA MET A 244 -7.26 -2.31 -3.66
C MET A 244 -8.11 -2.92 -4.78
N LEU A 245 -8.42 -4.21 -4.71
CA LEU A 245 -9.16 -4.93 -5.74
C LEU A 245 -10.66 -4.78 -5.49
N LYS A 246 -11.28 -3.75 -6.06
CA LYS A 246 -12.68 -3.38 -5.77
C LYS A 246 -13.66 -3.58 -6.94
N THR A 247 -13.19 -4.20 -8.00
CA THR A 247 -13.85 -4.33 -9.30
C THR A 247 -14.56 -5.68 -9.49
N ILE A 248 -14.25 -6.66 -8.66
CA ILE A 248 -14.96 -7.95 -8.57
C ILE A 248 -15.79 -7.97 -7.28
N PRO A 249 -16.82 -8.84 -7.17
CA PRO A 249 -17.60 -8.99 -5.93
C PRO A 249 -16.74 -9.48 -4.75
N GLY A 250 -17.35 -9.56 -3.56
CA GLY A 250 -16.68 -10.00 -2.33
C GLY A 250 -16.01 -8.88 -1.55
N LEU A 251 -15.85 -9.10 -0.25
CA LEU A 251 -15.49 -8.06 0.71
C LEU A 251 -13.97 -7.99 0.92
N GLU A 252 -13.34 -6.87 0.56
CA GLU A 252 -11.88 -6.78 0.61
C GLU A 252 -11.35 -6.59 2.03
N ASN A 253 -10.19 -7.17 2.31
CA ASN A 253 -9.50 -7.03 3.58
C ASN A 253 -10.36 -7.43 4.80
N LEU A 254 -11.24 -8.41 4.60
CA LEU A 254 -12.10 -8.92 5.65
C LEU A 254 -11.28 -9.73 6.68
N SER A 255 -11.29 -9.26 7.91
CA SER A 255 -10.63 -9.93 9.03
C SER A 255 -11.41 -9.75 10.33
N ARG A 256 -11.11 -10.64 11.27
CA ARG A 256 -11.55 -10.60 12.66
C ARG A 256 -10.36 -10.20 13.52
N HIS A 257 -10.49 -9.06 14.18
CA HIS A 257 -9.51 -8.53 15.11
C HIS A 257 -9.82 -9.03 16.52
N VAL A 258 -8.80 -9.60 17.18
CA VAL A 258 -8.87 -10.15 18.53
C VAL A 258 -7.82 -9.45 19.40
N LEU A 259 -8.22 -9.06 20.60
CA LEU A 259 -7.34 -8.51 21.63
C LEU A 259 -7.44 -9.36 22.89
N ALA A 260 -6.30 -9.75 23.43
CA ALA A 260 -6.22 -10.51 24.67
C ALA A 260 -5.05 -10.07 25.55
N CYS A 261 -5.20 -10.26 26.85
CA CYS A 261 -4.14 -10.13 27.84
C CYS A 261 -3.87 -11.51 28.47
N VAL A 262 -2.61 -11.95 28.45
CA VAL A 262 -2.18 -13.25 28.97
C VAL A 262 -1.18 -13.03 30.10
N SER A 263 -1.26 -13.84 31.15
CA SER A 263 -0.29 -13.81 32.25
C SER A 263 1.14 -14.04 31.77
N VAL A 264 2.13 -13.51 32.50
CA VAL A 264 3.56 -13.62 32.14
C VAL A 264 4.05 -15.06 32.09
N ASP A 265 3.45 -15.99 32.83
CA ASP A 265 3.75 -17.41 32.74
C ASP A 265 3.11 -18.10 31.52
N GLY A 266 2.29 -17.38 30.74
CA GLY A 266 1.59 -17.88 29.57
C GLY A 266 0.37 -18.76 29.87
N LYS A 267 0.06 -19.03 31.15
CA LYS A 267 -0.89 -20.07 31.55
C LYS A 267 -2.34 -19.60 31.61
N LYS A 268 -2.58 -18.30 31.78
CA LYS A 268 -3.92 -17.75 32.02
C LYS A 268 -4.24 -16.66 31.03
N LEU A 269 -5.36 -16.82 30.34
CA LEU A 269 -6.04 -15.71 29.67
C LEU A 269 -6.66 -14.83 30.75
N LEU A 270 -6.10 -13.65 30.98
CA LEU A 270 -6.55 -12.73 32.02
C LEU A 270 -7.70 -11.85 31.52
N TYR A 271 -7.69 -11.52 30.23
CA TYR A 271 -8.69 -10.70 29.58
C TYR A 271 -8.76 -11.03 28.10
N GLN A 272 -9.95 -10.99 27.52
CA GLN A 272 -10.17 -11.02 26.08
C GLN A 272 -11.27 -10.02 25.75
N ALA A 273 -10.96 -9.06 24.89
CA ALA A 273 -11.96 -8.13 24.40
C ALA A 273 -12.88 -8.85 23.40
N PRO A 274 -14.12 -8.38 23.24
CA PRO A 274 -15.00 -8.86 22.17
C PRO A 274 -14.34 -8.75 20.79
N ASP A 275 -14.60 -9.74 19.94
CA ASP A 275 -14.10 -9.77 18.57
C ASP A 275 -14.64 -8.58 17.78
N ARG A 276 -13.78 -7.90 17.02
CA ARG A 276 -14.15 -6.79 16.13
C ARG A 276 -13.90 -7.16 14.69
N PHE A 277 -14.91 -7.03 13.85
CA PHE A 277 -14.81 -7.31 12.43
C PHE A 277 -14.39 -6.04 11.69
N ARG A 278 -13.54 -6.21 10.68
CA ARG A 278 -13.13 -5.11 9.82
C ARG A 278 -13.05 -5.53 8.38
N SER A 279 -13.22 -4.57 7.50
CA SER A 279 -12.89 -4.75 6.09
C SER A 279 -12.66 -3.40 5.41
N SER A 280 -12.45 -3.41 4.10
CA SER A 280 -12.62 -2.20 3.28
C SER A 280 -14.05 -1.71 3.33
N MET A 281 -14.32 -0.53 2.78
CA MET A 281 -15.71 -0.05 2.68
C MET A 281 -16.59 -1.09 1.96
N ILE A 282 -17.73 -1.45 2.55
CA ILE A 282 -18.69 -2.41 1.99
C ILE A 282 -19.21 -1.99 0.61
N ALA A 283 -19.29 -0.68 0.36
CA ALA A 283 -19.60 -0.10 -0.93
C ALA A 283 -18.32 0.12 -1.75
N SER A 284 -18.39 -0.23 -3.05
CA SER A 284 -17.25 -0.11 -3.96
C SER A 284 -17.25 1.19 -4.74
N ARG A 285 -16.25 2.04 -4.49
CA ARG A 285 -15.98 3.23 -5.31
C ARG A 285 -15.49 2.93 -6.73
N ALA A 286 -14.98 1.72 -6.99
CA ALA A 286 -14.35 1.41 -8.28
C ALA A 286 -15.38 1.22 -9.40
N ILE A 287 -16.64 0.90 -9.04
CA ILE A 287 -17.74 0.75 -10.00
C ILE A 287 -18.02 2.06 -10.74
N ARG A 288 -17.81 3.21 -10.08
CA ARG A 288 -18.01 4.52 -10.69
C ARG A 288 -17.18 4.71 -11.96
N ASP A 289 -15.96 4.18 -11.95
CA ASP A 289 -14.97 4.34 -13.01
C ASP A 289 -15.06 3.20 -14.07
N MET A 290 -16.03 2.27 -13.93
CA MET A 290 -16.28 1.20 -14.91
C MET A 290 -16.93 1.74 -16.19
N LYS A 291 -16.68 1.04 -17.31
CA LYS A 291 -17.28 1.36 -18.61
C LYS A 291 -18.66 0.72 -18.76
N LEU A 292 -19.59 1.13 -17.90
CA LEU A 292 -20.99 0.73 -17.89
C LEU A 292 -21.88 1.95 -18.03
N ASP A 293 -23.15 1.77 -18.38
CA ASP A 293 -24.12 2.85 -18.27
C ASP A 293 -24.44 3.15 -16.79
N GLU A 294 -25.00 4.33 -16.52
CA GLU A 294 -25.23 4.78 -15.14
C GLU A 294 -26.27 3.94 -14.37
N LYS A 295 -27.20 3.29 -15.09
CA LYS A 295 -28.17 2.38 -14.48
C LYS A 295 -27.45 1.11 -14.01
N ASP A 296 -26.68 0.48 -14.89
CA ASP A 296 -25.89 -0.70 -14.58
C ASP A 296 -24.88 -0.44 -13.46
N LYS A 297 -24.23 0.73 -13.42
CA LYS A 297 -23.37 1.11 -12.30
C LYS A 297 -24.13 1.21 -10.99
N LYS A 298 -25.32 1.82 -10.99
CA LYS A 298 -26.14 1.97 -9.79
C LYS A 298 -26.60 0.60 -9.26
N ASP A 299 -27.13 -0.24 -10.15
CA ASP A 299 -27.62 -1.57 -9.82
C ASP A 299 -26.45 -2.44 -9.29
N LEU A 300 -25.28 -2.34 -9.91
CA LEU A 300 -24.09 -3.06 -9.48
C LEU A 300 -23.57 -2.58 -8.11
N ARG A 301 -23.57 -1.27 -7.84
CA ARG A 301 -23.17 -0.73 -6.52
C ARG A 301 -24.09 -1.21 -5.40
N SER A 302 -25.40 -1.17 -5.64
CA SER A 302 -26.38 -1.69 -4.69
C SER A 302 -26.17 -3.19 -4.43
N THR A 303 -26.02 -3.98 -5.50
CA THR A 303 -25.78 -5.43 -5.41
C THR A 303 -24.50 -5.75 -4.63
N PHE A 304 -23.37 -5.13 -4.97
CA PHE A 304 -22.11 -5.35 -4.27
C PHE A 304 -22.22 -5.00 -2.78
N THR A 305 -22.89 -3.88 -2.46
CA THR A 305 -23.02 -3.43 -1.06
C THR A 305 -23.85 -4.42 -0.26
N LEU A 306 -24.98 -4.88 -0.80
CA LEU A 306 -25.83 -5.87 -0.14
C LEU A 306 -25.12 -7.22 0.02
N ASP A 307 -24.45 -7.72 -1.02
CA ASP A 307 -23.72 -8.99 -0.94
C ASP A 307 -22.58 -8.94 0.06
N ASN A 308 -21.91 -7.79 0.16
CA ASN A 308 -20.86 -7.59 1.15
C ASN A 308 -21.42 -7.57 2.58
N ILE A 309 -22.61 -7.01 2.79
CA ILE A 309 -23.31 -7.12 4.09
C ILE A 309 -23.72 -8.57 4.36
N ARG A 310 -24.27 -9.29 3.37
CA ARG A 310 -24.60 -10.72 3.50
C ARG A 310 -23.38 -11.50 3.98
N ARG A 311 -22.24 -11.34 3.30
CA ARG A 311 -21.03 -12.08 3.65
C ARG A 311 -20.54 -11.77 5.07
N LEU A 312 -20.64 -10.51 5.51
CA LEU A 312 -20.28 -10.15 6.87
C LEU A 312 -21.18 -10.84 7.90
N LEU A 313 -22.49 -10.87 7.66
CA LEU A 313 -23.46 -11.52 8.54
C LEU A 313 -23.26 -13.04 8.57
N GLU A 314 -22.99 -13.67 7.42
CA GLU A 314 -22.64 -15.09 7.33
C GLU A 314 -21.45 -15.41 8.23
N VAL A 315 -20.36 -14.64 8.11
CA VAL A 315 -19.15 -14.80 8.93
C VAL A 315 -19.44 -14.62 10.42
N TYR A 316 -20.28 -13.66 10.78
CA TYR A 316 -20.65 -13.43 12.17
C TYR A 316 -21.43 -14.60 12.76
N ILE A 317 -22.41 -15.12 12.01
CA ILE A 317 -23.21 -16.29 12.41
C ILE A 317 -22.34 -17.54 12.49
N GLU A 318 -21.44 -17.74 11.52
CA GLU A 318 -20.44 -18.82 11.54
C GLU A 318 -19.60 -18.77 12.83
N ALA A 319 -19.14 -17.58 13.24
CA ALA A 319 -18.32 -17.39 14.43
C ALA A 319 -19.07 -17.61 15.75
N LYS A 320 -20.36 -17.23 15.81
CA LYS A 320 -21.23 -17.47 16.98
C LYS A 320 -21.65 -18.94 17.10
N GLY A 321 -21.58 -19.70 16.02
CA GLY A 321 -22.02 -21.10 15.95
C GLY A 321 -23.54 -21.24 15.82
N ARG A 322 -23.97 -22.36 15.22
CA ARG A 322 -25.38 -22.64 14.86
C ARG A 322 -26.33 -22.62 16.06
N ASP A 323 -25.88 -23.11 17.22
CA ASP A 323 -26.72 -23.18 18.43
C ASP A 323 -27.11 -21.81 18.99
N SER A 324 -26.36 -20.75 18.67
CA SER A 324 -26.63 -19.39 19.10
C SER A 324 -27.80 -18.74 18.36
N PHE A 325 -28.29 -19.35 17.27
CA PHE A 325 -29.35 -18.82 16.40
C PHE A 325 -30.56 -19.76 16.29
N LYS A 326 -30.83 -20.57 17.33
CA LYS A 326 -31.94 -21.54 17.27
C LYS A 326 -33.26 -20.85 16.94
N ALA A 327 -33.88 -21.36 15.88
CA ALA A 327 -35.14 -20.92 15.31
C ALA A 327 -36.33 -21.56 16.04
N ASP A 328 -36.53 -21.26 17.32
CA ASP A 328 -37.85 -21.39 17.95
C ASP A 328 -38.78 -20.25 17.49
N GLY A 329 -38.86 -20.08 16.17
CA GLY A 329 -39.91 -19.37 15.43
C GLY A 329 -40.02 -17.86 15.63
N ASN A 330 -39.51 -17.27 16.71
CA ASN A 330 -39.70 -15.85 17.06
C ASN A 330 -38.51 -15.17 17.76
N ASP A 331 -37.54 -15.91 18.31
CA ASP A 331 -36.40 -15.33 19.02
C ASP A 331 -35.16 -15.22 18.11
N TYR A 332 -35.25 -14.40 17.05
CA TYR A 332 -34.02 -13.93 16.42
C TYR A 332 -33.27 -13.09 17.44
N VAL A 333 -31.97 -13.37 17.60
CA VAL A 333 -31.11 -12.69 18.55
C VAL A 333 -31.23 -11.18 18.35
N ASP A 334 -31.68 -10.46 19.38
CA ASP A 334 -31.74 -8.99 19.47
C ASP A 334 -30.34 -8.33 19.44
N ASP A 335 -29.33 -9.03 18.92
CA ASP A 335 -27.94 -8.59 18.85
C ASP A 335 -27.87 -7.25 18.12
N ILE A 336 -27.14 -6.32 18.74
CA ILE A 336 -26.89 -5.00 18.16
C ILE A 336 -25.84 -5.17 17.07
N LEU A 337 -26.13 -4.68 15.87
CA LEU A 337 -25.22 -4.75 14.73
C LEU A 337 -24.67 -3.36 14.43
N LEU A 338 -23.40 -3.14 14.73
CA LEU A 338 -22.71 -1.88 14.43
C LEU A 338 -22.05 -1.93 13.05
N PHE A 339 -22.41 -0.98 12.19
CA PHE A 339 -21.78 -0.70 10.90
C PHE A 339 -21.11 0.68 10.92
N GLN A 340 -19.97 0.74 11.60
CA GLN A 340 -19.20 1.95 11.76
C GLN A 340 -18.33 2.22 10.52
N THR A 341 -18.32 3.47 10.05
CA THR A 341 -17.41 3.89 8.97
C THR A 341 -16.54 5.07 9.39
N LEU A 342 -15.31 5.10 8.90
CA LEU A 342 -14.38 6.19 9.13
C LEU A 342 -14.08 6.88 7.81
N VAL A 343 -15.11 7.31 7.07
CA VAL A 343 -15.01 7.97 5.76
C VAL A 343 -15.35 9.45 5.86
N SER A 344 -15.13 10.19 4.77
CA SER A 344 -15.27 11.64 4.75
C SER A 344 -16.21 12.09 3.64
N PRO A 345 -17.53 11.93 3.83
CA PRO A 345 -18.57 12.12 2.80
C PRO A 345 -18.83 13.60 2.49
N VAL A 346 -17.76 14.39 2.35
CA VAL A 346 -17.76 15.79 1.93
C VAL A 346 -17.22 15.90 0.50
N ILE A 347 -16.52 14.88 0.02
CA ILE A 347 -15.93 14.81 -1.30
C ILE A 347 -16.18 13.45 -1.93
N GLU A 348 -16.43 13.44 -3.23
CA GLU A 348 -16.42 12.21 -4.01
C GLU A 348 -15.02 11.57 -3.99
N PRO A 349 -14.89 10.23 -3.94
CA PRO A 349 -15.95 9.21 -3.92
C PRO A 349 -16.49 8.86 -2.52
N ASP A 350 -16.05 9.54 -1.45
CA ASP A 350 -16.43 9.16 -0.09
C ASP A 350 -17.93 9.40 0.18
N THR A 351 -18.55 10.37 -0.50
CA THR A 351 -20.01 10.61 -0.43
C THR A 351 -20.80 9.45 -1.04
N SER A 352 -20.57 9.12 -2.31
CA SER A 352 -21.29 8.02 -2.97
C SER A 352 -21.19 6.67 -2.26
N ILE A 353 -20.02 6.29 -1.74
CA ILE A 353 -19.88 5.03 -0.97
C ILE A 353 -20.60 5.07 0.38
N TYR A 354 -20.72 6.26 1.01
CA TYR A 354 -21.49 6.41 2.24
C TYR A 354 -22.98 6.27 1.95
N ASP A 355 -23.48 6.91 0.89
CA ASP A 355 -24.89 6.83 0.49
C ASP A 355 -25.29 5.40 0.12
N ASP A 356 -24.44 4.69 -0.64
CA ASP A 356 -24.67 3.29 -1.01
C ASP A 356 -24.76 2.39 0.25
N LYS A 357 -23.92 2.62 1.27
CA LYS A 357 -24.02 1.94 2.58
C LYS A 357 -25.36 2.24 3.23
N MET A 358 -25.71 3.52 3.40
CA MET A 358 -26.91 3.92 4.13
C MET A 358 -28.18 3.39 3.44
N ALA A 359 -28.22 3.41 2.11
CA ALA A 359 -29.31 2.85 1.33
C ALA A 359 -29.46 1.33 1.54
N ALA A 360 -28.34 0.59 1.55
CA ALA A 360 -28.36 -0.85 1.81
C ALA A 360 -28.82 -1.17 3.24
N ILE A 361 -28.35 -0.43 4.25
CA ILE A 361 -28.79 -0.59 5.63
C ILE A 361 -30.29 -0.33 5.78
N GLU A 362 -30.80 0.72 5.14
CA GLU A 362 -32.23 1.05 5.17
C GLU A 362 -33.09 0.00 4.46
N GLN A 363 -32.58 -0.59 3.37
CA GLN A 363 -33.23 -1.72 2.72
C GLN A 363 -33.35 -2.92 3.67
N ILE A 364 -32.26 -3.27 4.39
CA ILE A 364 -32.26 -4.37 5.36
C ILE A 364 -33.22 -4.10 6.52
N ARG A 365 -33.25 -2.86 7.03
CA ARG A 365 -34.21 -2.46 8.08
C ARG A 365 -35.67 -2.64 7.64
N LYS A 366 -35.98 -2.45 6.35
CA LYS A 366 -37.35 -2.56 5.82
C LYS A 366 -37.75 -3.97 5.39
N GLN A 367 -36.80 -4.71 4.82
CA GLN A 367 -37.09 -5.94 4.07
C GLN A 367 -36.41 -7.17 4.66
N GLY A 368 -35.53 -7.01 5.65
CA GLY A 368 -34.63 -8.06 6.11
C GLY A 368 -33.56 -8.41 5.06
N ILE A 369 -32.85 -9.51 5.30
CA ILE A 369 -31.84 -10.02 4.38
C ILE A 369 -31.71 -11.55 4.54
N THR A 370 -31.60 -12.28 3.44
CA THR A 370 -31.28 -13.72 3.49
C THR A 370 -29.78 -13.93 3.37
N VAL A 371 -29.24 -14.82 4.18
CA VAL A 371 -27.84 -15.25 4.18
C VAL A 371 -27.74 -16.76 4.04
N SER A 372 -26.66 -17.25 3.44
CA SER A 372 -26.40 -18.69 3.31
C SER A 372 -25.36 -19.13 4.33
N VAL A 373 -25.79 -19.85 5.38
CA VAL A 373 -24.89 -20.31 6.45
C VAL A 373 -25.09 -21.80 6.71
N PHE A 374 -23.99 -22.55 6.80
CA PHE A 374 -24.01 -24.01 7.00
C PHE A 374 -24.81 -24.80 5.94
N GLY A 375 -24.96 -24.22 4.73
CA GLY A 375 -25.72 -24.81 3.63
C GLY A 375 -27.23 -24.51 3.67
N ASP A 376 -27.70 -23.76 4.67
CA ASP A 376 -29.09 -23.34 4.80
C ASP A 376 -29.25 -21.86 4.41
N GLU A 377 -30.34 -21.53 3.73
CA GLU A 377 -30.78 -20.14 3.53
C GLU A 377 -31.51 -19.67 4.78
N LEU A 378 -30.88 -18.78 5.53
CA LEU A 378 -31.42 -18.20 6.75
C LEU A 378 -31.98 -16.80 6.44
N PRO A 379 -33.31 -16.61 6.43
CA PRO A 379 -33.88 -15.28 6.39
C PRO A 379 -33.53 -14.60 7.72
N ILE A 380 -32.98 -13.40 7.66
CA ILE A 380 -32.77 -12.57 8.83
C ILE A 380 -33.81 -11.46 8.78
N PRO A 381 -34.72 -11.38 9.78
CA PRO A 381 -35.82 -10.41 9.75
C PRO A 381 -35.30 -8.98 9.86
N CYS A 382 -36.20 -8.04 9.64
CA CYS A 382 -35.96 -6.61 9.77
C CYS A 382 -35.28 -6.28 11.12
N PHE A 383 -34.03 -5.81 11.07
CA PHE A 383 -33.30 -5.44 12.29
C PHE A 383 -33.63 -4.02 12.72
N ASN A 384 -34.37 -3.89 13.82
CA ASN A 384 -34.48 -2.61 14.50
C ASN A 384 -33.15 -2.20 15.18
N ASN A 385 -32.24 -3.15 15.44
CA ASN A 385 -31.00 -2.93 16.21
C ASN A 385 -29.73 -2.77 15.35
N ILE A 386 -29.85 -2.47 14.05
CA ILE A 386 -28.69 -1.99 13.28
C ILE A 386 -28.39 -0.55 13.67
N ILE A 387 -27.12 -0.29 13.99
CA ILE A 387 -26.53 1.02 14.26
C ILE A 387 -25.52 1.34 13.16
N ALA A 388 -25.65 2.48 12.47
CA ALA A 388 -24.81 2.81 11.31
C ALA A 388 -24.13 4.19 11.43
N THR A 389 -23.03 4.26 12.19
CA THR A 389 -22.32 5.51 12.47
C THR A 389 -21.23 5.83 11.43
N ASN A 390 -20.79 7.09 11.39
CA ASN A 390 -19.63 7.53 10.63
C ASN A 390 -18.80 8.62 11.33
N HIS A 391 -17.50 8.40 11.46
CA HIS A 391 -16.57 9.35 12.09
C HIS A 391 -15.44 9.78 11.13
N PRO A 392 -15.49 10.99 10.55
CA PRO A 392 -14.40 11.48 9.72
C PRO A 392 -13.18 11.86 10.57
N LEU A 393 -12.04 11.22 10.32
CA LEU A 393 -10.79 11.53 11.05
C LEU A 393 -9.89 12.57 10.36
N ASN A 394 -10.19 12.94 9.11
CA ASN A 394 -9.38 13.88 8.33
C ASN A 394 -9.85 15.33 8.46
N ALA A 395 -9.44 16.23 7.56
CA ALA A 395 -9.86 17.64 7.60
C ALA A 395 -11.37 17.85 7.41
N ALA A 396 -12.08 16.90 6.77
CA ALA A 396 -13.53 16.94 6.60
C ALA A 396 -14.30 16.91 7.94
N ARG A 397 -13.64 16.49 9.03
CA ARG A 397 -14.22 16.56 10.39
C ARG A 397 -14.64 17.97 10.81
N LYS A 398 -14.04 19.00 10.21
CA LYS A 398 -14.46 20.39 10.44
C LYS A 398 -15.90 20.66 9.99
N LEU A 399 -16.44 19.85 9.08
CA LEU A 399 -17.77 19.99 8.49
C LEU A 399 -18.70 18.82 8.82
N SER A 400 -18.14 17.61 8.94
CA SER A 400 -18.88 16.34 9.00
C SER A 400 -18.60 15.50 10.25
N ALA A 401 -17.95 16.06 11.28
CA ALA A 401 -17.80 15.39 12.58
C ALA A 401 -19.16 14.99 13.18
N THR A 402 -19.15 14.12 14.19
CA THR A 402 -20.36 13.70 14.89
C THR A 402 -20.96 14.88 15.65
N SER A 403 -22.14 15.36 15.24
CA SER A 403 -22.78 16.68 15.56
C SER A 403 -22.44 17.86 14.63
N GLY A 404 -21.72 17.60 13.54
CA GLY A 404 -21.44 18.57 12.49
C GLY A 404 -22.70 18.94 11.70
N VAL A 405 -22.59 20.00 10.89
CA VAL A 405 -23.71 20.52 10.08
C VAL A 405 -24.02 19.68 8.85
N ALA A 406 -23.09 18.83 8.40
CA ALA A 406 -23.34 17.92 7.29
C ALA A 406 -24.30 16.80 7.70
N GLU A 407 -25.16 16.38 6.76
CA GLU A 407 -26.16 15.32 6.95
C GLU A 407 -25.55 14.05 7.55
N SER A 408 -24.41 13.59 7.01
CA SER A 408 -23.70 12.41 7.54
C SER A 408 -23.30 12.52 9.01
N GLY A 409 -23.01 13.73 9.50
CA GLY A 409 -22.64 13.99 10.89
C GLY A 409 -23.87 14.00 11.82
N GLN A 410 -25.02 14.44 11.30
CA GLN A 410 -26.31 14.38 12.01
C GLN A 410 -26.84 12.95 12.07
N ASP A 411 -26.73 12.20 10.98
CA ASP A 411 -27.08 10.77 10.94
C ASP A 411 -26.27 9.98 11.96
N SER A 412 -24.95 10.21 12.00
CA SER A 412 -24.06 9.55 12.96
C SER A 412 -24.41 9.89 14.40
N MET A 413 -24.78 11.14 14.69
CA MET A 413 -25.27 11.55 16.01
C MET A 413 -26.58 10.82 16.38
N ARG A 414 -27.54 10.72 15.45
CA ARG A 414 -28.80 9.98 15.70
C ARG A 414 -28.56 8.50 15.99
N GLU A 415 -27.68 7.86 15.22
CA GLU A 415 -27.32 6.45 15.39
C GLU A 415 -26.54 6.20 16.70
N ALA A 416 -25.63 7.10 17.07
CA ALA A 416 -24.92 7.03 18.35
C ALA A 416 -25.86 7.25 19.56
N GLN A 417 -26.81 8.18 19.46
CA GLN A 417 -27.84 8.36 20.51
C GLN A 417 -28.70 7.11 20.65
N LYS A 418 -29.09 6.48 19.54
CA LYS A 418 -29.83 5.21 19.55
C LYS A 418 -29.03 4.11 20.27
N LEU A 419 -27.73 3.99 20.00
CA LEU A 419 -26.87 3.05 20.73
C LEU A 419 -26.82 3.37 22.23
N PHE A 420 -26.68 4.64 22.59
CA PHE A 420 -26.70 5.07 23.99
C PHE A 420 -27.98 4.63 24.71
N GLU A 421 -29.17 4.85 24.12
CA GLU A 421 -30.43 4.45 24.73
C GLU A 421 -30.53 2.92 24.91
N LEU A 422 -30.12 2.15 23.90
CA LEU A 422 -30.06 0.69 23.98
C LEU A 422 -29.11 0.21 25.08
N ALA A 423 -27.93 0.82 25.17
CA ALA A 423 -26.89 0.42 26.12
C ALA A 423 -27.25 0.80 27.56
N ARG A 424 -27.84 1.98 27.77
CA ARG A 424 -28.27 2.48 29.09
C ARG A 424 -29.26 1.54 29.76
N ALA A 425 -30.15 0.90 28.99
CA ALA A 425 -31.09 -0.08 29.52
C ALA A 425 -30.41 -1.35 30.08
N CYS A 426 -29.21 -1.68 29.58
CA CYS A 426 -28.49 -2.92 29.88
C CYS A 426 -27.32 -2.74 30.87
N ALA A 427 -26.85 -1.51 31.09
CA ALA A 427 -25.54 -1.26 31.69
C ALA A 427 -25.42 -1.60 33.19
N LEU A 428 -26.52 -1.81 33.92
CA LEU A 428 -26.56 -1.86 35.40
C LEU A 428 -25.60 -2.85 36.10
N LYS A 429 -25.05 -3.85 35.41
CA LYS A 429 -24.19 -4.88 36.01
C LYS A 429 -22.72 -4.89 35.54
N ASP A 430 -22.37 -4.14 34.51
CA ASP A 430 -21.00 -4.09 33.98
C ASP A 430 -20.44 -2.67 34.18
N GLU A 431 -19.43 -2.54 35.05
CA GLU A 431 -18.84 -1.24 35.40
C GLU A 431 -18.13 -0.57 34.22
N ILE A 432 -17.50 -1.36 33.35
CA ILE A 432 -16.82 -0.87 32.14
C ILE A 432 -17.88 -0.40 31.14
N LEU A 433 -18.94 -1.16 30.92
CA LEU A 433 -20.05 -0.75 30.07
C LEU A 433 -20.72 0.53 30.61
N ASN A 434 -20.98 0.61 31.92
CA ASN A 434 -21.51 1.82 32.55
C ASN A 434 -20.58 3.03 32.33
N ALA A 435 -19.27 2.85 32.48
CA ALA A 435 -18.30 3.91 32.24
C ALA A 435 -18.30 4.35 30.77
N ALA A 436 -18.35 3.40 29.83
CA ALA A 436 -18.41 3.67 28.40
C ALA A 436 -19.69 4.43 28.01
N VAL A 437 -20.85 4.02 28.54
CA VAL A 437 -22.15 4.67 28.28
C VAL A 437 -22.18 6.10 28.82
N ARG A 438 -21.66 6.34 30.04
CA ARG A 438 -21.54 7.69 30.60
C ARG A 438 -20.61 8.57 29.77
N GLU A 439 -19.47 8.04 29.33
CA GLU A 439 -18.53 8.81 28.52
C GLU A 439 -19.10 9.10 27.12
N LEU A 440 -19.84 8.16 26.53
CA LEU A 440 -20.56 8.39 25.28
C LEU A 440 -21.57 9.53 25.46
N GLU A 441 -22.41 9.47 26.50
CA GLU A 441 -23.37 10.54 26.82
C GLU A 441 -22.68 11.91 26.96
N ASN A 442 -21.57 11.96 27.71
CA ASN A 442 -20.78 13.18 27.88
C ASN A 442 -20.35 13.73 26.52
N LEU A 443 -19.75 12.89 25.66
CA LEU A 443 -19.23 13.32 24.36
C LEU A 443 -20.30 13.70 23.36
N LEU A 444 -21.48 13.08 23.40
CA LEU A 444 -22.61 13.46 22.56
C LEU A 444 -23.17 14.84 22.97
N ASN A 445 -23.06 15.20 24.25
CA ASN A 445 -23.51 16.49 24.78
C ASN A 445 -22.49 17.65 24.63
N VAL A 446 -21.22 17.38 24.30
CA VAL A 446 -20.21 18.43 24.09
C VAL A 446 -20.34 19.07 22.69
N PRO A 447 -20.54 20.41 22.57
CA PRO A 447 -20.59 21.09 21.28
C PRO A 447 -19.23 21.07 20.54
N ILE A 448 -19.24 20.87 19.21
CA ILE A 448 -18.02 20.83 18.38
C ILE A 448 -17.22 22.16 18.41
N ILE A 449 -17.89 23.30 18.61
CA ILE A 449 -17.32 24.65 18.42
C ILE A 449 -16.14 24.92 19.36
N GLU A 450 -16.10 24.30 20.54
CA GLU A 450 -15.01 24.47 21.52
C GLU A 450 -13.80 23.54 21.24
N ALA A 451 -13.92 22.56 20.34
CA ALA A 451 -13.00 21.43 20.23
C ALA A 451 -12.02 21.48 19.04
N ASN A 452 -11.75 22.63 18.41
CA ASN A 452 -11.02 22.68 17.12
C ASN A 452 -9.65 21.96 17.11
N THR A 453 -8.95 21.89 18.25
CA THR A 453 -7.68 21.12 18.40
C THR A 453 -7.88 19.67 18.85
N GLN A 454 -9.01 19.35 19.47
CA GLN A 454 -9.34 18.02 20.03
C GLN A 454 -10.31 17.19 19.16
N THR A 455 -10.86 17.76 18.09
CA THR A 455 -11.83 17.07 17.19
C THR A 455 -11.36 15.67 16.76
N SER A 456 -10.09 15.48 16.42
CA SER A 456 -9.59 14.15 16.03
C SER A 456 -9.56 13.16 17.19
N GLN A 457 -9.28 13.63 18.42
CA GLN A 457 -9.32 12.77 19.60
C GLN A 457 -10.75 12.38 19.92
N ARG A 458 -11.68 13.34 19.90
CA ARG A 458 -13.10 13.09 20.14
C ARG A 458 -13.67 12.05 19.17
N GLU A 459 -13.46 12.22 17.86
CA GLU A 459 -14.00 11.27 16.88
C GLU A 459 -13.37 9.88 16.99
N LEU A 460 -12.07 9.78 17.32
CA LEU A 460 -11.43 8.48 17.61
C LEU A 460 -12.02 7.84 18.87
N HIS A 461 -12.29 8.64 19.90
CA HIS A 461 -12.81 8.18 21.18
C HIS A 461 -14.27 7.73 21.07
N LEU A 462 -15.11 8.49 20.37
CA LEU A 462 -16.48 8.09 20.04
C LEU A 462 -16.51 6.76 19.29
N ALA A 463 -15.70 6.64 18.22
CA ALA A 463 -15.64 5.42 17.44
C ALA A 463 -15.26 4.20 18.28
N ALA A 464 -14.26 4.34 19.17
CA ALA A 464 -13.84 3.28 20.06
C ALA A 464 -14.91 2.92 21.12
N LEU A 465 -15.59 3.92 21.70
CA LEU A 465 -16.66 3.69 22.67
C LEU A 465 -17.82 2.89 22.09
N GLU A 466 -18.23 3.20 20.85
CA GLU A 466 -19.31 2.47 20.18
C GLU A 466 -18.99 0.98 20.04
N GLU A 467 -17.76 0.65 19.61
CA GLU A 467 -17.31 -0.73 19.45
C GLU A 467 -17.20 -1.46 20.80
N ILE A 468 -16.69 -0.78 21.84
CA ILE A 468 -16.62 -1.32 23.21
C ILE A 468 -18.04 -1.61 23.72
N ILE A 469 -18.96 -0.66 23.61
CA ILE A 469 -20.35 -0.80 24.08
C ILE A 469 -21.02 -1.99 23.37
N VAL A 470 -20.95 -2.04 22.04
CA VAL A 470 -21.59 -3.12 21.27
C VAL A 470 -20.97 -4.48 21.58
N GLY A 471 -19.64 -4.54 21.73
CA GLY A 471 -18.94 -5.74 22.16
C GLY A 471 -19.37 -6.23 23.54
N ARG A 472 -19.51 -5.34 24.53
CA ARG A 472 -19.97 -5.66 25.89
C ARG A 472 -21.44 -6.09 25.94
N LEU A 473 -22.24 -5.59 25.00
CA LEU A 473 -23.61 -6.05 24.75
C LEU A 473 -23.68 -7.34 23.93
N LYS A 474 -22.52 -7.98 23.65
CA LYS A 474 -22.38 -9.22 22.86
C LYS A 474 -22.88 -9.12 21.41
N GLY A 475 -23.04 -7.91 20.89
CA GLY A 475 -23.45 -7.63 19.52
C GLY A 475 -22.35 -7.89 18.50
N MET A 476 -22.63 -7.58 17.23
CA MET A 476 -21.63 -7.58 16.15
C MET A 476 -21.02 -6.19 16.04
N SER A 477 -19.71 -6.10 16.24
CA SER A 477 -18.97 -4.87 16.00
C SER A 477 -18.25 -4.94 14.66
N TYR A 478 -18.72 -4.18 13.66
CA TYR A 478 -18.06 -4.05 12.37
C TYR A 478 -17.67 -2.61 12.08
N GLY A 479 -16.40 -2.42 11.69
CA GLY A 479 -15.92 -1.11 11.28
C GLY A 479 -15.07 -1.13 10.02
N SER A 480 -15.16 -0.06 9.24
CA SER A 480 -14.33 0.11 8.04
C SER A 480 -13.87 1.54 7.84
N CYS A 481 -12.83 1.69 7.02
CA CYS A 481 -12.58 2.92 6.30
C CYS A 481 -12.49 2.58 4.81
N VAL A 482 -12.15 3.53 3.95
CA VAL A 482 -12.07 3.28 2.49
C VAL A 482 -11.31 1.99 2.15
N SER A 483 -10.16 1.76 2.77
CA SER A 483 -9.28 0.60 2.56
C SER A 483 -9.34 -0.44 3.70
N GLY A 484 -10.02 -0.12 4.80
CA GLY A 484 -10.01 -0.94 6.01
C GLY A 484 -8.69 -0.99 6.78
N LYS A 485 -7.60 -0.43 6.27
CA LYS A 485 -6.23 -0.60 6.81
C LYS A 485 -5.57 0.65 7.39
N ASP A 486 -6.15 1.82 7.15
CA ASP A 486 -5.56 3.10 7.57
C ASP A 486 -6.28 3.65 8.81
N ARG A 487 -7.36 4.42 8.60
CA ARG A 487 -8.17 4.99 9.69
C ARG A 487 -8.71 3.95 10.67
N LYS A 488 -9.21 2.81 10.16
CA LYS A 488 -9.70 1.70 11.00
C LYS A 488 -8.60 1.04 11.82
N ALA A 489 -7.35 0.99 11.32
CA ALA A 489 -6.23 0.51 12.13
C ALA A 489 -5.93 1.44 13.32
N LEU A 490 -5.99 2.77 13.11
CA LEU A 490 -5.81 3.72 14.20
C LEU A 490 -6.93 3.65 15.24
N GLU A 491 -8.17 3.48 14.80
CA GLU A 491 -9.31 3.27 15.69
C GLU A 491 -9.15 1.97 16.48
N LEU A 492 -8.81 0.84 15.84
CA LEU A 492 -8.57 -0.43 16.53
C LEU A 492 -7.48 -0.29 17.61
N MET A 493 -6.33 0.31 17.30
CA MET A 493 -5.29 0.55 18.31
C MET A 493 -5.76 1.48 19.44
N TYR A 494 -6.65 2.42 19.15
CA TYR A 494 -7.21 3.31 20.16
C TYR A 494 -8.19 2.57 21.08
N GLY A 495 -9.14 1.83 20.51
CA GLY A 495 -10.04 0.95 21.26
C GLY A 495 -9.31 -0.12 22.06
N ASP A 496 -8.25 -0.70 21.50
CA ASP A 496 -7.39 -1.65 22.21
C ASP A 496 -6.74 -1.01 23.43
N ALA A 497 -6.18 0.18 23.25
CA ALA A 497 -5.54 0.90 24.34
C ALA A 497 -6.55 1.29 25.44
N MET A 498 -7.79 1.63 25.08
CA MET A 498 -8.87 1.88 26.03
C MET A 498 -9.23 0.62 26.82
N GLU A 499 -9.44 -0.51 26.14
CA GLU A 499 -9.77 -1.79 26.78
C GLU A 499 -8.63 -2.30 27.68
N ILE A 500 -7.37 -2.15 27.26
CA ILE A 500 -6.20 -2.49 28.07
C ILE A 500 -6.14 -1.61 29.32
N VAL A 501 -6.30 -0.28 29.19
CA VAL A 501 -6.31 0.61 30.36
C VAL A 501 -7.50 0.29 31.28
N GLY A 502 -8.68 0.03 30.71
CA GLY A 502 -9.87 -0.42 31.43
C GLY A 502 -9.62 -1.67 32.26
N PHE A 503 -8.98 -2.69 31.66
CA PHE A 503 -8.60 -3.92 32.32
C PHE A 503 -7.53 -3.72 33.41
N LEU A 504 -6.49 -2.93 33.13
CA LEU A 504 -5.36 -2.77 34.07
C LEU A 504 -5.73 -1.90 35.28
N TYR A 505 -6.54 -0.86 35.09
CA TYR A 505 -6.83 0.16 36.10
C TYR A 505 -8.28 0.16 36.59
N ASP A 506 -9.08 -0.82 36.18
CA ASP A 506 -10.50 -0.99 36.53
C ASP A 506 -11.37 0.23 36.16
N THR A 507 -10.94 1.02 35.16
CA THR A 507 -11.66 2.21 34.71
C THR A 507 -11.27 2.59 33.28
N LEU A 508 -12.27 2.97 32.47
CA LEU A 508 -12.01 3.44 31.11
C LEU A 508 -11.41 4.86 31.12
N PRO A 509 -10.40 5.13 30.28
CA PRO A 509 -9.86 6.47 30.14
C PRO A 509 -10.91 7.38 29.51
N GLN A 510 -11.01 8.62 30.01
CA GLN A 510 -11.89 9.64 29.45
C GLN A 510 -11.21 10.39 28.29
N CYS A 511 -12.01 11.02 27.44
CA CYS A 511 -11.50 11.84 26.36
C CYS A 511 -10.91 13.17 26.90
N GLY A 512 -9.76 13.57 26.36
CA GLY A 512 -9.06 14.80 26.74
C GLY A 512 -7.60 14.56 27.10
N ASP A 513 -6.77 15.60 26.99
CA ASP A 513 -5.33 15.47 27.25
C ASP A 513 -5.00 15.43 28.75
N ASP A 514 -5.78 16.13 29.57
CA ASP A 514 -5.63 16.21 31.04
C ASP A 514 -6.58 15.26 31.78
N ALA A 515 -7.36 14.48 31.04
CA ALA A 515 -8.31 13.53 31.60
C ALA A 515 -7.60 12.43 32.41
N PRO A 516 -8.25 11.87 33.45
CA PRO A 516 -7.71 10.72 34.19
C PRO A 516 -7.26 9.60 33.25
N PHE A 517 -6.10 9.01 33.52
CA PHE A 517 -5.50 7.93 32.73
C PHE A 517 -5.14 8.27 31.27
N SER A 518 -5.24 9.53 30.82
CA SER A 518 -4.85 9.95 29.48
C SER A 518 -3.39 9.63 29.14
N ASN A 519 -2.48 9.76 30.12
CA ASN A 519 -1.07 9.37 29.99
C ASN A 519 -0.90 7.86 29.75
N HIS A 520 -1.66 7.03 30.48
CA HIS A 520 -1.64 5.58 30.30
C HIS A 520 -2.19 5.21 28.92
N LEU A 521 -3.31 5.80 28.52
CA LEU A 521 -3.88 5.60 27.18
C LEU A 521 -2.88 5.97 26.08
N ARG A 522 -2.23 7.13 26.16
CA ARG A 522 -1.19 7.55 25.20
C ARG A 522 -0.02 6.59 25.17
N SER A 523 0.43 6.12 26.34
CA SER A 523 1.57 5.20 26.46
C SER A 523 1.27 3.84 25.84
N VAL A 524 0.11 3.25 26.18
CA VAL A 524 -0.35 1.97 25.64
C VAL A 524 -0.60 2.09 24.14
N PHE A 525 -1.33 3.10 23.68
CA PHE A 525 -1.53 3.34 22.24
C PHE A 525 -0.20 3.43 21.48
N SER A 526 0.75 4.21 21.99
CA SER A 526 2.05 4.38 21.32
C SER A 526 2.81 3.05 21.26
N THR A 527 2.74 2.26 22.32
CA THR A 527 3.29 0.90 22.36
C THR A 527 2.65 0.03 21.27
N LEU A 528 1.31 -0.02 21.18
CA LEU A 528 0.59 -0.77 20.15
C LEU A 528 0.89 -0.29 18.71
N PHE A 529 1.12 1.01 18.53
CA PHE A 529 1.53 1.54 17.22
C PHE A 529 2.91 1.03 16.82
N LEU A 530 3.83 0.91 17.78
CA LEU A 530 5.21 0.49 17.56
C LEU A 530 5.35 -1.02 17.36
N THR A 531 4.47 -1.85 17.95
CA THR A 531 4.40 -3.29 17.64
C THR A 531 4.20 -3.56 16.15
N ARG A 532 3.72 -2.56 15.40
CA ARG A 532 3.48 -2.58 13.95
C ARG A 532 2.48 -3.65 13.52
N HIS A 533 1.68 -4.16 14.45
CA HIS A 533 0.63 -5.14 14.16
C HIS A 533 -0.24 -4.69 12.97
N GLN A 534 -0.79 -3.49 13.07
CA GLN A 534 -1.68 -2.94 12.06
C GLN A 534 -0.98 -2.62 10.73
N GLN A 535 0.29 -2.24 10.78
CA GLN A 535 1.16 -1.99 9.62
C GLN A 535 1.45 -3.28 8.87
N LEU A 536 1.74 -4.37 9.59
CA LEU A 536 1.97 -5.70 9.01
C LEU A 536 0.68 -6.25 8.38
N HIS A 537 -0.48 -6.07 9.04
CA HIS A 537 -1.77 -6.41 8.45
C HIS A 537 -2.05 -5.61 7.16
N ALA A 538 -1.77 -4.30 7.14
CA ALA A 538 -1.81 -3.49 5.93
C ALA A 538 -0.87 -4.03 4.84
N GLY A 539 0.30 -4.53 5.23
CA GLY A 539 1.28 -5.18 4.37
C GLY A 539 0.81 -6.48 3.71
N GLN A 540 -0.06 -7.26 4.35
CA GLN A 540 -0.66 -8.46 3.74
C GLN A 540 -1.58 -8.12 2.54
N ASN A 541 -2.06 -6.88 2.43
CA ASN A 541 -2.84 -6.44 1.27
C ASN A 541 -1.99 -6.08 0.04
N ALA A 542 -0.71 -5.76 0.26
CA ALA A 542 0.26 -5.41 -0.77
C ALA A 542 1.67 -5.60 -0.17
N PRO A 543 2.27 -6.80 -0.29
CA PRO A 543 3.51 -7.17 0.39
C PRO A 543 4.62 -6.13 0.30
N GLY A 544 5.14 -5.72 1.46
CA GLY A 544 6.15 -4.67 1.60
C GLY A 544 5.58 -3.27 1.85
N SER A 545 4.25 -3.08 1.73
CA SER A 545 3.57 -1.82 2.04
C SER A 545 3.16 -1.72 3.52
N ASN A 546 4.10 -2.03 4.42
CA ASN A 546 3.83 -2.22 5.84
C ASN A 546 3.73 -0.86 6.57
N GLY A 547 2.61 -0.16 6.42
CA GLY A 547 2.46 1.18 6.99
C GLY A 547 1.01 1.64 7.10
N ILE A 548 0.81 2.73 7.86
CA ILE A 548 -0.47 3.43 7.98
C ILE A 548 -0.38 4.75 7.21
N LYS A 549 -1.38 5.06 6.38
CA LYS A 549 -1.40 6.30 5.60
C LYS A 549 -1.70 7.51 6.50
N THR A 550 -0.86 8.54 6.41
CA THR A 550 -1.05 9.86 7.04
C THR A 550 -1.41 9.85 8.54
N PRO A 551 -0.76 9.05 9.41
CA PRO A 551 -1.10 9.00 10.85
C PRO A 551 -0.95 10.37 11.51
N SER A 552 -0.02 11.20 11.02
CA SER A 552 0.19 12.56 11.50
C SER A 552 -1.00 13.52 11.32
N LYS A 553 -1.96 13.19 10.43
CA LYS A 553 -3.19 13.95 10.17
C LYS A 553 -4.38 13.48 10.98
N TYR A 554 -4.37 12.21 11.41
CA TYR A 554 -5.47 11.56 12.11
C TYR A 554 -5.26 11.54 13.62
N LEU A 555 -4.01 11.45 14.08
CA LEU A 555 -3.69 11.38 15.49
C LEU A 555 -3.59 12.77 16.14
N PRO A 556 -4.07 12.92 17.38
CA PRO A 556 -3.82 14.12 18.18
C PRO A 556 -2.32 14.38 18.37
N LYS A 557 -1.95 15.63 18.65
CA LYS A 557 -0.54 16.05 18.79
C LYS A 557 0.20 15.24 19.85
N THR A 558 -0.40 15.08 21.03
CA THR A 558 0.18 14.39 22.18
C THR A 558 0.52 12.93 21.88
N PHE A 559 -0.38 12.19 21.21
CA PHE A 559 -0.11 10.82 20.75
C PHE A 559 1.08 10.75 19.77
N ARG A 560 1.16 11.68 18.81
CA ARG A 560 2.29 11.72 17.85
C ARG A 560 3.62 11.97 18.55
N GLU A 561 3.63 12.83 19.56
CA GLU A 561 4.82 13.13 20.36
C GLU A 561 5.25 11.93 21.21
N THR A 562 4.30 11.24 21.84
CA THR A 562 4.59 10.01 22.60
C THR A 562 5.17 8.91 21.71
N ILE A 563 4.61 8.67 20.52
CA ILE A 563 5.16 7.69 19.55
C ILE A 563 6.60 8.04 19.15
N LYS A 564 6.86 9.31 18.81
CA LYS A 564 8.22 9.76 18.45
C LYS A 564 9.21 9.61 19.60
N LYS A 565 8.75 9.91 20.83
CA LYS A 565 9.56 9.78 22.04
C LYS A 565 9.90 8.31 22.32
N GLN A 566 8.92 7.42 22.29
CA GLN A 566 9.10 5.99 22.59
C GLN A 566 9.89 5.25 21.51
N SER A 567 9.69 5.59 20.22
CA SER A 567 10.47 4.99 19.13
C SER A 567 11.91 5.47 19.03
N HIS A 568 12.27 6.53 19.74
CA HIS A 568 13.52 7.26 19.54
C HIS A 568 13.77 7.67 18.06
N HIS A 569 12.70 7.74 17.25
CA HIS A 569 12.79 7.97 15.80
C HIS A 569 11.81 9.07 15.34
N PRO A 570 12.28 10.32 15.11
CA PRO A 570 11.41 11.46 14.86
C PRO A 570 10.57 11.35 13.58
N ASP A 571 11.03 10.56 12.61
CA ASP A 571 10.40 10.35 11.30
C ASP A 571 9.50 9.10 11.23
N VAL A 572 9.30 8.35 12.33
CA VAL A 572 8.56 7.07 12.33
C VAL A 572 7.17 7.15 11.68
N LEU A 573 6.44 8.26 11.91
CA LEU A 573 5.11 8.48 11.34
C LEU A 573 5.15 8.78 9.83
N LYS A 574 6.22 9.43 9.37
CA LYS A 574 6.44 9.77 7.96
C LYS A 574 6.85 8.52 7.17
N GLU A 575 7.68 7.67 7.77
CA GLU A 575 8.09 6.40 7.19
C GLU A 575 6.91 5.44 7.06
N SER A 576 6.10 5.33 8.12
CA SER A 576 4.84 4.56 8.08
C SER A 576 3.93 5.04 6.94
N HIS A 577 3.80 6.37 6.75
CA HIS A 577 3.05 6.91 5.62
C HIS A 577 3.65 6.54 4.25
N GLN A 578 4.97 6.61 4.12
CA GLN A 578 5.66 6.30 2.87
C GLN A 578 5.46 4.83 2.48
N LEU A 579 5.66 3.90 3.42
CA LEU A 579 5.42 2.47 3.22
C LEU A 579 3.96 2.20 2.85
N ALA A 580 3.02 2.87 3.52
CA ALA A 580 1.59 2.72 3.22
C ALA A 580 1.24 3.10 1.77
N CYS A 581 1.99 4.01 1.14
CA CYS A 581 1.75 4.47 -0.23
C CYS A 581 2.29 3.51 -1.30
N HIS A 582 3.10 2.51 -0.94
CA HIS A 582 3.65 1.55 -1.90
C HIS A 582 2.60 0.60 -2.49
N ASN A 583 1.41 0.54 -1.90
CA ASN A 583 0.30 -0.27 -2.37
C ASN A 583 -0.41 0.30 -3.61
N GLU A 584 -0.09 1.54 -4.01
CA GLU A 584 -0.72 2.25 -5.13
C GLU A 584 0.33 2.44 -6.25
N LEU A 585 0.67 1.35 -6.96
CA LEU A 585 1.71 1.38 -8.01
C LEU A 585 1.41 2.41 -9.11
N ASP A 586 0.13 2.61 -9.46
CA ASP A 586 -0.28 3.64 -10.43
C ASP A 586 0.19 5.04 -10.00
N ARG A 587 0.01 5.38 -8.73
CA ARG A 587 0.47 6.67 -8.18
C ARG A 587 1.98 6.77 -8.12
N MET A 588 2.69 5.67 -7.89
CA MET A 588 4.14 5.65 -7.99
C MET A 588 4.58 5.95 -9.42
N PHE A 589 3.96 5.32 -10.42
CA PHE A 589 4.25 5.61 -11.83
C PHE A 589 3.87 7.04 -12.24
N GLU A 590 2.78 7.60 -11.71
CA GLU A 590 2.39 9.00 -11.93
C GLU A 590 3.42 9.97 -11.34
N LYS A 591 3.88 9.74 -10.11
CA LYS A 591 4.96 10.54 -9.49
C LYS A 591 6.23 10.48 -10.31
N ILE A 592 6.60 9.28 -10.78
CA ILE A 592 7.73 9.10 -11.69
C ILE A 592 7.49 9.89 -12.99
N LYS A 593 6.26 9.96 -13.54
CA LYS A 593 5.97 10.80 -14.73
C LYS A 593 6.09 12.30 -14.46
N GLN A 594 5.57 12.78 -13.32
CA GLN A 594 5.46 14.20 -12.99
C GLN A 594 6.78 14.82 -12.52
N GLY A 595 7.61 14.04 -11.84
CA GLY A 595 8.90 14.48 -11.34
C GLY A 595 10.00 13.62 -11.91
N GLU A 596 10.51 13.96 -13.09
CA GLU A 596 11.80 13.44 -13.54
C GLU A 596 11.83 12.01 -14.11
N GLY A 597 10.76 11.32 -14.49
CA GLY A 597 10.88 9.94 -15.01
C GLY A 597 11.79 9.76 -16.24
N ASP A 598 11.88 10.80 -17.07
CA ASP A 598 12.84 10.89 -18.18
C ASP A 598 14.19 11.49 -17.72
N CYS A 599 14.21 12.22 -16.59
CA CYS A 599 15.40 12.68 -15.87
C CYS A 599 15.96 11.64 -14.86
N VAL A 600 15.28 10.52 -14.61
CA VAL A 600 15.56 9.49 -13.58
C VAL A 600 16.40 8.38 -14.20
N LEU A 601 16.14 8.06 -15.47
CA LEU A 601 17.12 7.42 -16.36
C LEU A 601 18.38 8.30 -16.57
N PHE A 602 18.22 9.62 -16.61
CA PHE A 602 19.29 10.62 -16.75
C PHE A 602 20.12 10.84 -15.45
N GLU A 603 19.51 10.70 -14.26
CA GLU A 603 20.14 10.78 -12.93
C GLU A 603 21.09 9.60 -12.67
N VAL A 604 20.62 8.40 -13.04
CA VAL A 604 21.38 7.15 -13.04
C VAL A 604 22.52 7.21 -14.07
N PHE A 605 22.29 7.91 -15.18
CA PHE A 605 23.27 8.08 -16.24
C PHE A 605 24.43 9.03 -15.86
N LYS A 606 24.11 10.20 -15.31
CA LYS A 606 25.04 11.33 -15.12
C LYS A 606 26.17 11.04 -14.12
N ARG A 607 25.96 10.18 -13.13
CA ARG A 607 26.95 9.87 -12.08
C ARG A 607 27.93 8.74 -12.46
N SER A 608 27.73 8.06 -13.59
CA SER A 608 28.63 7.01 -14.12
C SER A 608 29.92 7.61 -14.67
N PHE A 609 29.80 8.82 -15.20
CA PHE A 609 30.88 9.50 -15.89
C PHE A 609 32.04 9.82 -14.93
N ASP A 610 31.76 10.37 -13.74
CA ASP A 610 32.80 10.82 -12.82
C ASP A 610 33.57 9.68 -12.14
N ARG A 611 32.96 8.51 -11.85
CA ARG A 611 33.70 7.37 -11.29
C ARG A 611 34.44 6.55 -12.34
N LEU A 612 33.94 6.50 -13.58
CA LEU A 612 34.72 5.92 -14.69
C LEU A 612 35.93 6.82 -14.98
N VAL A 613 35.76 8.15 -15.02
CA VAL A 613 36.85 9.12 -15.14
C VAL A 613 37.81 9.05 -13.95
N MET A 614 37.34 8.86 -12.71
CA MET A 614 38.22 8.80 -11.53
C MET A 614 38.85 7.44 -11.27
N LYS A 615 38.22 6.33 -11.69
CA LYS A 615 38.83 4.98 -11.66
C LYS A 615 39.81 4.82 -12.82
N MET A 616 39.48 5.34 -14.00
CA MET A 616 40.46 5.51 -15.09
C MET A 616 41.60 6.43 -14.61
N ALA A 617 41.35 7.62 -14.05
CA ALA A 617 42.43 8.47 -13.54
C ALA A 617 43.28 7.83 -12.41
N ARG A 618 42.76 6.84 -11.68
CA ARG A 618 43.48 6.17 -10.59
C ARG A 618 44.25 4.93 -11.07
N ASP A 619 43.67 4.15 -11.99
CA ASP A 619 44.32 3.00 -12.64
C ASP A 619 45.28 3.47 -13.77
N PHE A 620 45.18 4.74 -14.24
CA PHE A 620 46.03 5.35 -15.28
C PHE A 620 47.24 6.14 -14.73
N VAL A 621 47.30 6.42 -13.43
CA VAL A 621 48.51 7.00 -12.80
C VAL A 621 49.69 6.01 -12.82
N GLU A 622 49.43 4.74 -13.14
CA GLU A 622 50.42 3.66 -13.22
C GLU A 622 50.86 3.30 -14.66
N GLY A 623 50.47 4.06 -15.71
CA GLY A 623 50.78 3.72 -17.12
C GLY A 623 51.11 4.89 -18.09
N ASP A 624 51.83 4.57 -19.17
CA ASP A 624 52.48 5.45 -20.18
C ASP A 624 51.53 6.16 -21.18
N GLU A 625 50.24 6.31 -20.86
CA GLU A 625 49.24 7.02 -21.70
C GLU A 625 48.76 8.37 -21.12
N SER A 626 49.48 8.92 -20.15
CA SER A 626 49.13 10.15 -19.41
C SER A 626 48.93 11.38 -20.31
N GLU A 627 49.70 11.51 -21.39
CA GLU A 627 49.66 12.67 -22.28
C GLU A 627 48.46 12.66 -23.24
N ARG A 628 47.93 11.48 -23.57
CA ARG A 628 46.84 11.30 -24.54
C ARG A 628 45.47 11.64 -23.97
N VAL A 629 45.23 11.23 -22.72
CA VAL A 629 43.97 11.48 -22.02
C VAL A 629 43.91 12.92 -21.49
N ALA A 630 45.05 13.48 -21.05
CA ALA A 630 45.16 14.90 -20.72
C ALA A 630 44.77 15.81 -21.91
N ARG A 631 45.17 15.46 -23.14
CA ARG A 631 44.79 16.22 -24.35
C ARG A 631 43.32 16.07 -24.73
N CYS A 632 42.69 14.91 -24.51
CA CYS A 632 41.26 14.72 -24.78
C CYS A 632 40.38 15.42 -23.73
N ALA A 633 40.75 15.34 -22.46
CA ALA A 633 40.07 16.06 -21.38
C ALA A 633 40.26 17.57 -21.51
N ASP A 634 41.47 18.03 -21.85
CA ASP A 634 41.77 19.44 -22.14
C ASP A 634 41.08 19.92 -23.43
N ALA A 635 40.95 19.09 -24.47
CA ALA A 635 40.19 19.42 -25.67
C ALA A 635 38.67 19.50 -25.41
N LEU A 636 38.09 18.58 -24.62
CA LEU A 636 36.69 18.67 -24.19
C LEU A 636 36.45 19.86 -23.27
N TYR A 637 37.36 20.10 -22.32
CA TYR A 637 37.32 21.24 -21.41
C TYR A 637 37.47 22.56 -22.16
N LYS A 638 38.40 22.64 -23.13
CA LYS A 638 38.55 23.77 -24.06
C LYS A 638 37.33 23.93 -24.95
N LEU A 639 36.73 22.87 -25.50
CA LEU A 639 35.47 22.98 -26.25
C LEU A 639 34.33 23.56 -25.41
N ILE A 640 34.28 23.16 -24.13
CA ILE A 640 33.30 23.62 -23.15
C ILE A 640 33.62 25.05 -22.63
N HIS A 641 34.88 25.50 -22.71
CA HIS A 641 35.36 26.79 -22.18
C HIS A 641 35.85 27.80 -23.23
N HIS A 642 35.91 27.46 -24.51
CA HIS A 642 36.33 28.37 -25.60
C HIS A 642 35.32 29.53 -25.79
N ASP A 643 34.15 29.43 -25.18
CA ASP A 643 33.14 30.51 -25.13
C ASP A 643 33.51 31.66 -24.18
N ARG A 644 34.65 31.58 -23.47
CA ARG A 644 35.15 32.65 -22.59
C ARG A 644 36.24 33.55 -23.19
N MET A 645 36.78 33.23 -24.37
CA MET A 645 37.97 33.92 -24.89
C MET A 645 37.69 34.99 -25.95
N ASN A 646 36.43 35.23 -26.33
CA ASN A 646 36.03 36.32 -27.24
C ASN A 646 35.13 37.36 -26.54
N GLU A 647 35.57 37.90 -25.40
CA GLU A 647 34.94 39.05 -24.74
C GLU A 647 35.35 40.42 -25.34
N GLN A 648 36.03 40.45 -26.49
CA GLN A 648 36.30 41.69 -27.21
C GLN A 648 36.03 41.53 -28.72
N GLY A 649 34.76 41.69 -29.12
CA GLY A 649 34.40 41.86 -30.53
C GLY A 649 33.00 41.39 -30.89
N SER A 650 32.08 42.34 -31.08
CA SER A 650 30.75 42.27 -31.74
C SER A 650 30.04 40.90 -31.80
N GLY A 651 28.95 40.79 -31.05
CA GLY A 651 28.31 39.52 -30.68
C GLY A 651 27.69 38.69 -31.80
N LEU A 652 27.83 37.38 -31.63
CA LEU A 652 27.06 36.35 -32.33
C LEU A 652 26.18 35.49 -31.39
N PHE A 653 26.23 35.72 -30.07
CA PHE A 653 25.31 35.15 -29.10
C PHE A 653 24.85 36.24 -28.13
N ASP A 654 23.56 36.59 -28.23
CA ASP A 654 22.86 37.40 -27.24
C ASP A 654 22.89 36.69 -25.86
N THR A 655 23.00 37.51 -24.82
CA THR A 655 23.24 37.33 -23.37
C THR A 655 22.35 36.35 -22.60
N LYS A 656 21.86 35.28 -23.23
CA LYS A 656 21.13 34.18 -22.60
C LYS A 656 21.88 32.86 -22.76
N THR A 657 23.06 32.75 -22.14
CA THR A 657 23.55 31.42 -21.76
C THR A 657 22.46 30.80 -20.89
N PRO A 658 21.85 29.65 -21.25
CA PRO A 658 20.74 29.15 -20.48
C PRO A 658 21.23 28.81 -19.08
N ASP A 659 20.48 29.26 -18.06
CA ASP A 659 20.41 28.87 -16.63
C ASP A 659 20.62 27.35 -16.31
N LYS A 660 20.75 26.54 -17.36
CA LYS A 660 20.86 25.09 -17.40
C LYS A 660 22.27 24.58 -17.08
N ILE A 661 23.36 25.24 -17.50
CA ILE A 661 24.74 24.76 -17.23
C ILE A 661 25.13 24.96 -15.75
N GLY A 662 24.68 26.07 -15.12
CA GLY A 662 24.86 26.32 -13.69
C GLY A 662 24.07 25.33 -12.81
N LYS A 663 22.80 25.06 -13.16
CA LYS A 663 21.98 24.02 -12.52
C LYS A 663 22.56 22.61 -12.67
N ILE A 664 23.21 22.34 -13.81
CA ILE A 664 23.93 21.09 -14.05
C ILE A 664 25.07 20.91 -13.04
N ARG A 665 25.81 21.99 -12.68
CA ARG A 665 26.96 22.00 -11.75
C ARG A 665 26.61 21.77 -10.27
N GLU A 666 25.68 22.53 -9.69
CA GLU A 666 25.30 22.39 -8.26
C GLU A 666 24.68 21.01 -7.95
N PHE A 667 23.98 20.47 -8.93
CA PHE A 667 23.35 19.15 -8.88
C PHE A 667 24.37 17.99 -8.83
N PHE A 668 25.55 18.12 -9.47
CA PHE A 668 26.61 17.09 -9.43
C PHE A 668 27.19 16.88 -8.02
N ARG A 669 27.17 17.93 -7.18
CA ARG A 669 27.82 17.93 -5.86
C ARG A 669 27.07 17.09 -4.81
N GLN A 670 25.76 16.90 -4.97
CA GLN A 670 24.87 16.46 -3.89
C GLN A 670 24.65 14.92 -3.80
N ASN A 671 25.26 14.12 -4.67
CA ASN A 671 24.59 12.89 -5.11
C ASN A 671 25.55 11.75 -5.51
N LYS A 672 26.42 11.33 -4.59
CA LYS A 672 27.57 10.44 -4.84
C LYS A 672 27.28 8.92 -4.87
N VAL A 673 26.20 8.41 -4.28
CA VAL A 673 26.13 7.01 -3.76
C VAL A 673 25.58 5.97 -4.76
N ALA A 674 24.58 6.30 -5.59
CA ALA A 674 23.77 5.40 -6.45
C ALA A 674 24.46 4.58 -7.58
N MET A 675 25.80 4.58 -7.69
CA MET A 675 26.52 4.17 -8.93
C MET A 675 27.36 2.90 -8.89
N SER A 676 27.36 2.18 -7.76
CA SER A 676 28.04 0.88 -7.63
C SER A 676 27.39 -0.24 -8.46
N ILE A 677 26.18 -0.05 -8.96
CA ILE A 677 25.27 -1.17 -9.28
C ILE A 677 25.04 -1.50 -10.77
N LEU A 678 25.58 -0.77 -11.77
CA LEU A 678 25.26 -0.99 -13.21
C LEU A 678 26.39 -1.64 -14.05
N THR A 679 26.02 -2.42 -15.08
CA THR A 679 26.98 -2.99 -16.06
C THR A 679 27.39 -2.00 -17.17
N PRO A 680 28.52 -2.20 -17.86
CA PRO A 680 28.97 -1.35 -18.97
C PRO A 680 28.01 -1.23 -20.17
N ALA A 681 27.34 -2.31 -20.59
CA ALA A 681 26.40 -2.28 -21.72
C ALA A 681 25.16 -1.42 -21.42
N GLU A 682 24.62 -1.53 -20.19
CA GLU A 682 23.50 -0.69 -19.72
C GLU A 682 23.89 0.80 -19.64
N LYS A 683 25.19 1.11 -19.48
CA LYS A 683 25.70 2.50 -19.52
C LYS A 683 25.68 3.05 -20.95
N ILE A 684 26.01 2.23 -21.96
CA ILE A 684 26.07 2.61 -23.37
C ILE A 684 24.67 2.84 -23.96
N ASP A 685 23.70 1.96 -23.70
CA ASP A 685 22.31 2.13 -24.17
C ASP A 685 21.66 3.42 -23.62
N ALA A 686 22.01 3.78 -22.38
CA ALA A 686 21.58 5.03 -21.77
C ALA A 686 22.26 6.27 -22.38
N MET A 687 23.49 6.16 -22.92
CA MET A 687 24.18 7.25 -23.63
C MET A 687 23.47 7.59 -24.93
N ALA A 688 23.10 6.57 -25.70
CA ALA A 688 22.34 6.73 -26.92
C ALA A 688 20.98 7.40 -26.62
N TRP A 689 20.28 6.95 -25.58
CA TRP A 689 19.00 7.56 -25.22
C TRP A 689 19.11 9.03 -24.75
N LEU A 690 20.20 9.44 -24.08
CA LEU A 690 20.40 10.83 -23.67
C LEU A 690 20.55 11.81 -24.83
N ILE A 691 21.21 11.33 -25.89
CA ILE A 691 21.49 12.12 -27.08
C ILE A 691 20.26 12.11 -28.00
N PHE A 692 19.41 11.08 -27.93
CA PHE A 692 18.32 10.83 -28.88
C PHE A 692 16.90 10.80 -28.27
N GLY A 693 16.73 11.06 -26.97
CA GLY A 693 15.50 10.84 -26.17
C GLY A 693 14.26 11.68 -26.52
N LYS A 694 14.23 12.27 -27.71
CA LYS A 694 13.00 12.55 -28.47
C LYS A 694 13.41 12.48 -29.94
N GLU A 695 12.92 11.51 -30.70
CA GLU A 695 12.98 11.55 -32.17
C GLU A 695 12.35 12.86 -32.71
N GLN A 696 11.45 13.52 -31.96
CA GLN A 696 10.95 14.87 -32.24
C GLN A 696 12.00 16.00 -32.15
N ARG A 697 13.14 15.80 -31.48
CA ARG A 697 14.14 16.86 -31.28
C ARG A 697 15.05 17.08 -32.49
N LEU A 698 15.18 16.14 -33.41
CA LEU A 698 15.96 16.35 -34.64
C LEU A 698 15.16 17.12 -35.70
N ASN A 699 13.83 17.00 -35.68
CA ASN A 699 12.99 17.47 -36.78
C ASN A 699 12.34 18.86 -36.56
N GLU A 700 12.28 19.39 -35.33
CA GLU A 700 11.45 20.59 -35.06
C GLU A 700 12.23 21.90 -34.83
N ASP A 701 13.55 21.88 -34.66
CA ASP A 701 14.29 23.12 -34.36
C ASP A 701 15.26 23.50 -35.48
N GLY A 702 14.74 24.20 -36.48
CA GLY A 702 15.51 24.79 -37.59
C GLY A 702 16.59 25.79 -37.14
N ARG A 703 16.66 26.14 -35.84
CA ARG A 703 17.60 27.10 -35.26
C ARG A 703 18.90 26.47 -34.75
N ARG A 704 19.06 25.15 -34.88
CA ARG A 704 20.33 24.50 -34.49
C ARG A 704 21.44 24.89 -35.46
N SER A 705 22.58 25.29 -34.90
CA SER A 705 23.79 25.50 -35.69
C SER A 705 24.15 24.21 -36.43
N LYS A 706 24.73 24.35 -37.62
CA LYS A 706 25.19 23.25 -38.48
C LYS A 706 25.99 22.20 -37.67
N TRP A 707 26.87 22.67 -36.78
CA TRP A 707 27.69 21.86 -35.88
C TRP A 707 26.89 20.98 -34.92
N THR A 708 25.80 21.53 -34.37
CA THR A 708 24.91 20.78 -33.48
C THR A 708 24.11 19.74 -34.26
N LYS A 709 23.96 19.87 -35.58
CA LYS A 709 23.32 18.82 -36.39
C LYS A 709 24.33 17.71 -36.73
N GLU A 710 25.50 18.09 -37.23
CA GLU A 710 26.55 17.14 -37.64
C GLU A 710 27.06 16.28 -36.47
N PHE A 711 27.24 16.86 -35.27
CA PHE A 711 27.62 16.09 -34.08
C PHE A 711 26.56 15.05 -33.69
N TYR A 712 25.27 15.39 -33.80
CA TYR A 712 24.19 14.46 -33.42
C TYR A 712 24.02 13.33 -34.44
N GLU A 713 24.18 13.62 -35.74
CA GLU A 713 24.18 12.61 -36.80
C GLU A 713 25.34 11.61 -36.63
N LEU A 714 26.51 12.10 -36.26
CA LEU A 714 27.68 11.28 -35.99
C LEU A 714 27.47 10.26 -34.86
N VAL A 715 26.90 10.73 -33.75
CA VAL A 715 26.66 9.88 -32.59
C VAL A 715 25.51 8.89 -32.85
N LEU A 716 24.54 9.26 -33.72
CA LEU A 716 23.48 8.34 -34.16
C LEU A 716 24.06 7.17 -34.94
N ASP A 717 24.92 7.47 -35.90
CA ASP A 717 25.56 6.46 -36.74
C ASP A 717 26.47 5.55 -35.92
N ALA A 718 27.24 6.11 -34.97
CA ALA A 718 28.06 5.35 -34.04
C ALA A 718 27.24 4.43 -33.11
N ALA A 719 26.13 4.92 -32.56
CA ALA A 719 25.24 4.14 -31.71
C ALA A 719 24.54 3.02 -32.49
N LYS A 720 24.12 3.30 -33.73
CA LYS A 720 23.50 2.32 -34.63
C LYS A 720 24.49 1.22 -35.01
N GLU A 721 25.73 1.59 -35.34
CA GLU A 721 26.78 0.63 -35.69
C GLU A 721 27.19 -0.24 -34.50
N MET A 722 27.36 0.33 -33.30
CA MET A 722 27.63 -0.46 -32.08
C MET A 722 26.50 -1.42 -31.74
N LYS A 723 25.24 -1.01 -31.94
CA LYS A 723 24.08 -1.86 -31.72
C LYS A 723 24.01 -3.03 -32.72
N GLU A 724 24.39 -2.81 -33.97
CA GLU A 724 24.34 -3.82 -35.02
C GLU A 724 25.54 -4.77 -34.99
N LYS A 725 26.72 -4.30 -34.56
CA LYS A 725 27.99 -5.05 -34.71
C LYS A 725 28.72 -5.36 -33.41
N GLY A 726 28.27 -4.82 -32.28
CA GLY A 726 28.95 -4.96 -30.98
C GLY A 726 30.26 -4.15 -30.85
N CYS A 727 30.70 -3.48 -31.91
CA CYS A 727 31.86 -2.57 -31.94
C CYS A 727 31.73 -1.54 -33.07
N MET A 728 32.44 -0.40 -32.98
CA MET A 728 32.54 0.53 -34.11
C MET A 728 33.60 0.06 -35.10
N THR A 729 33.24 -0.10 -36.38
CA THR A 729 34.18 -0.53 -37.43
C THR A 729 34.48 0.55 -38.47
N ARG A 730 33.71 1.65 -38.50
CA ARG A 730 33.94 2.76 -39.44
C ARG A 730 34.82 3.85 -38.86
N LYS A 731 35.64 4.40 -39.75
CA LYS A 731 36.46 5.58 -39.54
C LYS A 731 35.56 6.83 -39.62
N VAL A 732 35.68 7.73 -38.66
CA VAL A 732 34.81 8.92 -38.57
C VAL A 732 35.67 10.18 -38.60
N GLU A 733 35.49 11.02 -39.62
CA GLU A 733 36.18 12.31 -39.77
C GLU A 733 35.20 13.46 -39.51
N ILE A 734 35.60 14.39 -38.65
CA ILE A 734 34.90 15.66 -38.42
C ILE A 734 35.83 16.79 -38.84
N ARG A 735 35.47 17.53 -39.89
CA ARG A 735 36.25 18.69 -40.34
C ARG A 735 35.69 19.97 -39.72
N ILE A 736 36.53 20.66 -38.97
CA ILE A 736 36.27 21.99 -38.43
C ILE A 736 37.25 22.96 -39.12
N GLU A 737 36.85 24.20 -39.41
CA GLU A 737 37.62 25.15 -40.25
C GLU A 737 39.08 25.37 -39.83
N SER A 738 39.45 25.02 -38.60
CA SER A 738 40.80 25.14 -38.06
C SER A 738 41.51 23.82 -37.75
N PHE A 739 40.84 22.66 -37.85
CA PHE A 739 41.46 21.32 -37.75
C PHE A 739 40.48 20.18 -38.11
N THR A 740 41.02 19.03 -38.53
CA THR A 740 40.26 17.79 -38.79
C THR A 740 40.43 16.81 -37.63
N LEU A 741 39.34 16.35 -37.04
CA LEU A 741 39.31 15.28 -36.04
C LEU A 741 39.04 13.94 -36.74
N GLU A 742 40.04 13.06 -36.74
CA GLU A 742 40.00 11.73 -37.35
C GLU A 742 39.94 10.67 -36.25
N LEU A 743 38.90 9.82 -36.23
CA LEU A 743 38.83 8.65 -35.37
C LEU A 743 39.13 7.38 -36.17
N ASP A 744 40.26 6.74 -35.90
CA ASP A 744 40.68 5.54 -36.63
C ASP A 744 40.05 4.23 -36.11
N SER A 745 40.24 3.14 -36.86
CA SER A 745 39.73 1.80 -36.52
C SER A 745 40.37 1.18 -35.27
N GLN A 746 41.34 1.87 -34.65
CA GLN A 746 41.93 1.54 -33.35
C GLN A 746 41.48 2.51 -32.26
N HIS A 747 40.45 3.34 -32.52
CA HIS A 747 39.87 4.32 -31.61
C HIS A 747 40.82 5.47 -31.23
N LYS A 748 41.79 5.80 -32.10
CA LYS A 748 42.68 6.95 -31.91
C LYS A 748 42.09 8.19 -32.55
N PHE A 749 42.00 9.28 -31.78
CA PHE A 749 41.72 10.60 -32.34
C PHE A 749 43.02 11.26 -32.82
N ARG A 750 43.09 11.62 -34.09
CA ARG A 750 44.11 12.52 -34.64
C ARG A 750 43.49 13.87 -34.95
N ILE A 751 44.16 14.93 -34.53
CA ILE A 751 43.85 16.31 -34.92
C ILE A 751 44.84 16.64 -36.04
N MET A 752 44.34 16.85 -37.26
CA MET A 752 45.14 17.33 -38.41
C MET A 752 44.94 18.81 -38.66
#